data_AF-A0A7W0DMW3-F1
#
_entry.id   AF-A0A7W0DMW3-F1
#
_cell.length_a   1.000
_cell.length_b   1.000
_cell.length_c   1.000
_cell.angle_alpha   90.00
_cell.angle_beta   90.00
_cell.angle_gamma   90.00
#
_symmetry.space_group_name_H-M   'P 1'
#
loop_
_entity.id
_entity.type
_entity.pdbx_description
1 polymer ?
#
loop_
_entity_poly.entity_id
_entity_poly.type
_entity_poly.pdbx_seq_one_letter_code
_entity_poly.pdbx_strand_id
1 'polypeptide(L)'
;MSRGHHNRNFVLPLTERMARLVGREPGASVTVRIRRAEAVPVVVRTWQQESEILAAIKGVLPHVPECLAERPGSAVHSYVQGVPLSSICQNGKPVDHLLIRALAGLLAQMSQVRREALPRLPDCWPRNDKDSQGFLRILAGLVDRQVRQPNWTVFGGLFAALGIPDDAMTRLAERVPAMSRRPYSLLHTDLHRDNVIVSYGGDPPLICVDWELATYGDPLHDLATHLVRMQYPAFQWSEVTDAWAAAMEGTRPAAVHGLTKDLRHYIAFERAQSVYPDIMRAAKSLEDSCDQKSLDAASAAVLRALEAAAEPLGLRQLPREPEIERILFRWQAAQRERRVGARTVTGIGWEPDERVPEHPDFPRTAVIDALIAEGAAPADRVFKGTAHLNSVVKVPGIEFPVVVRRKVAALCRRERSRSFLSEHAVLRAIEVSGAAVRAPRVLALGLSEPRAARAKDPFAIHTYVGPPGSDRPPDHPVHGLLPHEADELVAQLCELTKVECSSLDPAAESLDFFGWLRQELVRLVLELPKESQQLARNLGLPDGYRLSEILGRYHVTPRASALLHGDLNPWNLVRREGRAGLTIIDWEMAVIGDPLYDLVRHMHLTPTRPEIRQRLFERWQRRLPDEYTKGWREDWPVYRRIEIIRSAYVDLDRLVTGASLDAPNVRRAVDSYGMTLAAATASLGLPAKWTANPYLARAFPPGDDGRPRAVRFSAGV
;
A
#
# COMPACT_ATOMS: atom_id res chain seq x y z
N MET A 1 21.62 30.68 -11.36
CA MET A 1 21.24 29.36 -11.91
C MET A 1 20.09 28.83 -11.05
N SER A 2 18.86 28.82 -11.56
CA SER A 2 17.74 28.17 -10.88
C SER A 2 17.68 26.71 -11.37
N ARG A 3 17.70 25.74 -10.44
CA ARG A 3 17.62 24.32 -10.76
C ARG A 3 16.16 23.89 -10.77
N GLY A 4 15.50 23.97 -11.93
CA GLY A 4 14.21 23.32 -12.12
C GLY A 4 14.35 21.78 -12.15
N HIS A 5 13.28 21.06 -11.84
CA HIS A 5 13.29 19.60 -11.78
C HIS A 5 13.39 18.95 -13.18
N HIS A 6 12.83 19.59 -14.21
CA HIS A 6 12.79 19.07 -15.59
C HIS A 6 13.74 19.79 -16.56
N ASN A 7 14.04 21.06 -16.31
CA ASN A 7 14.87 21.89 -17.18
C ASN A 7 16.01 22.56 -16.38
N ARG A 8 17.17 22.70 -17.02
CA ARG A 8 18.22 23.62 -16.56
C ARG A 8 17.95 24.99 -17.17
N ASN A 9 17.74 25.98 -16.31
CA ASN A 9 17.42 27.34 -16.71
C ASN A 9 18.64 28.25 -16.54
N PHE A 10 19.04 28.89 -17.63
CA PHE A 10 20.13 29.88 -17.67
C PHE A 10 19.55 31.24 -18.06
N VAL A 11 19.90 32.28 -17.32
CA VAL A 11 19.57 33.66 -17.68
C VAL A 11 20.82 34.24 -18.33
N LEU A 12 20.72 34.64 -19.59
CA LEU A 12 21.85 35.12 -20.40
C LEU A 12 21.45 36.38 -21.18
N PRO A 13 22.36 37.36 -21.34
CA PRO A 13 22.13 38.50 -22.23
C PRO A 13 22.28 38.08 -23.70
N LEU A 14 21.45 38.64 -24.58
CA LEU A 14 21.56 38.43 -26.02
C LEU A 14 22.78 39.17 -26.60
N THR A 15 23.59 38.46 -27.40
CA THR A 15 24.59 39.11 -28.26
C THR A 15 23.91 39.82 -29.44
N GLU A 16 24.58 40.78 -30.08
CA GLU A 16 24.02 41.50 -31.26
C GLU A 16 23.51 40.57 -32.36
N ARG A 17 24.23 39.47 -32.62
CA ARG A 17 23.82 38.49 -33.63
C ARG A 17 22.57 37.73 -33.21
N MET A 18 22.49 37.33 -31.94
CA MET A 18 21.32 36.62 -31.40
C MET A 18 20.10 37.51 -31.37
N ALA A 19 20.25 38.76 -30.92
CA ALA A 19 19.18 39.75 -30.83
C ALA A 19 18.47 39.97 -32.18
N ARG A 20 19.25 40.09 -33.26
CA ARG A 20 18.72 40.16 -34.64
C ARG A 20 17.93 38.92 -35.05
N LEU A 21 18.35 37.73 -34.66
CA LEU A 21 17.68 36.47 -35.02
C LEU A 21 16.32 36.30 -34.33
N VAL A 22 16.17 36.82 -33.12
CA VAL A 22 14.95 36.66 -32.31
C VAL A 22 14.11 37.94 -32.22
N GLY A 23 14.48 38.99 -32.98
CA GLY A 23 13.78 40.27 -32.99
C GLY A 23 13.75 40.95 -31.62
N ARG A 24 14.92 41.09 -30.98
CA ARG A 24 15.10 41.75 -29.67
C ARG A 24 16.33 42.66 -29.68
N GLU A 25 16.41 43.53 -28.67
CA GLU A 25 17.55 44.43 -28.47
C GLU A 25 18.80 43.68 -27.99
N PRO A 26 20.01 44.05 -28.47
CA PRO A 26 21.26 43.56 -27.91
C PRO A 26 21.34 43.82 -26.40
N GLY A 27 21.85 42.84 -25.64
CA GLY A 27 21.94 42.92 -24.18
C GLY A 27 20.66 42.55 -23.43
N ALA A 28 19.51 42.38 -24.10
CA ALA A 28 18.29 41.95 -23.44
C ALA A 28 18.45 40.54 -22.83
N SER A 29 17.98 40.36 -21.60
CA SER A 29 18.02 39.07 -20.90
C SER A 29 17.02 38.08 -21.49
N VAL A 30 17.45 36.83 -21.65
CA VAL A 30 16.61 35.69 -22.04
C VAL A 30 16.82 34.52 -21.09
N THR A 31 15.80 33.67 -20.98
CA THR A 31 15.88 32.40 -20.25
C THR A 31 16.08 31.27 -21.25
N VAL A 32 17.25 30.65 -21.23
CA VAL A 32 17.55 29.44 -21.98
C VAL A 32 17.17 28.23 -21.12
N ARG A 33 16.20 27.45 -21.58
CA ARG A 33 15.73 26.21 -20.94
C ARG A 33 16.28 25.02 -21.70
N ILE A 34 17.02 24.14 -21.02
CA ILE A 34 17.53 22.89 -21.60
C ILE A 34 16.90 21.71 -20.86
N ARG A 35 16.23 20.82 -21.60
CA ARG A 35 15.55 19.65 -21.04
C ARG A 35 16.58 18.66 -20.50
N ARG A 36 16.35 18.15 -19.28
CA ARG A 36 17.18 17.10 -18.70
C ARG A 36 16.75 15.75 -19.26
N ALA A 37 17.59 15.13 -20.09
CA ALA A 37 17.33 13.79 -20.66
C ALA A 37 17.15 12.69 -19.59
N GLU A 38 17.74 12.88 -18.40
CA GLU A 38 17.71 11.94 -17.27
C GLU A 38 16.61 12.23 -16.24
N ALA A 39 15.71 13.21 -16.50
CA ALA A 39 14.65 13.54 -15.56
C ALA A 39 13.61 12.40 -15.49
N VAL A 40 13.46 11.82 -14.30
CA VAL A 40 12.42 10.82 -14.00
C VAL A 40 11.05 11.43 -14.30
N PRO A 41 10.17 10.75 -15.05
CA PRO A 41 8.81 11.23 -15.31
C PRO A 41 8.01 11.32 -14.00
N VAL A 42 7.91 12.51 -13.41
CA VAL A 42 7.31 12.71 -12.07
C VAL A 42 5.97 13.43 -12.09
N VAL A 43 5.48 13.78 -13.28
CA VAL A 43 4.32 14.66 -13.47
C VAL A 43 3.51 14.20 -14.69
N VAL A 44 2.21 14.46 -14.65
CA VAL A 44 1.33 14.28 -15.81
C VAL A 44 1.54 15.44 -16.77
N ARG A 45 1.78 15.13 -18.05
CA ARG A 45 1.86 16.13 -19.12
C ARG A 45 0.72 15.91 -20.12
N THR A 46 -0.06 16.95 -20.32
CA THR A 46 -1.14 16.98 -21.31
C THR A 46 -0.61 17.32 -22.69
N TRP A 47 0.22 18.37 -22.77
CA TRP A 47 0.88 18.81 -24.00
C TRP A 47 2.40 18.67 -23.89
N GLN A 48 3.06 18.43 -25.02
CA GLN A 48 4.51 18.18 -25.06
C GLN A 48 5.34 19.44 -25.31
N GLN A 49 4.76 20.45 -25.96
CA GLN A 49 5.44 21.66 -26.38
C GLN A 49 4.89 22.87 -25.61
N GLU A 50 5.70 23.40 -24.68
CA GLU A 50 5.34 24.60 -23.91
C GLU A 50 5.17 25.83 -24.82
N SER A 51 5.93 25.90 -25.92
CA SER A 51 5.87 27.00 -26.90
C SER A 51 4.48 27.20 -27.51
N GLU A 52 3.78 26.12 -27.86
CA GLU A 52 2.42 26.19 -28.38
C GLU A 52 1.42 26.72 -27.34
N ILE A 53 1.63 26.38 -26.06
CA ILE A 53 0.83 26.89 -24.94
C ILE A 53 1.07 28.39 -24.77
N LEU A 54 2.34 28.82 -24.69
CA LEU A 54 2.72 30.22 -24.52
C LEU A 54 2.19 31.09 -25.67
N ALA A 55 2.24 30.60 -26.91
CA ALA A 55 1.66 31.27 -28.07
C ALA A 55 0.14 31.43 -27.96
N ALA A 56 -0.57 30.39 -27.50
CA ALA A 56 -2.02 30.39 -27.36
C ALA A 56 -2.53 31.35 -26.28
N ILE A 57 -1.77 31.53 -25.19
CA ILE A 57 -2.22 32.30 -24.03
C ILE A 57 -1.83 33.77 -24.07
N LYS A 58 -0.84 34.16 -24.89
CA LYS A 58 -0.29 35.52 -24.96
C LYS A 58 -1.35 36.61 -25.17
N GLY A 59 -2.44 36.31 -25.89
CA GLY A 59 -3.53 37.26 -26.11
C GLY A 59 -4.38 37.56 -24.86
N VAL A 60 -4.43 36.65 -23.89
CA VAL A 60 -5.18 36.80 -22.63
C VAL A 60 -4.22 37.15 -21.48
N LEU A 61 -3.01 36.59 -21.50
CA LEU A 61 -1.96 36.77 -20.51
C LEU A 61 -0.72 37.39 -21.20
N PRO A 62 -0.70 38.72 -21.43
CA PRO A 62 0.33 39.37 -22.26
C PRO A 62 1.71 39.42 -21.61
N HIS A 63 1.80 39.29 -20.29
CA HIS A 63 3.06 39.42 -19.53
C HIS A 63 3.79 38.10 -19.31
N VAL A 64 3.22 37.01 -19.80
CA VAL A 64 3.74 35.66 -19.70
C VAL A 64 5.00 35.51 -20.59
N PRO A 65 5.93 34.56 -20.31
CA PRO A 65 7.11 34.37 -21.15
C PRO A 65 6.75 34.08 -22.61
N GLU A 66 7.45 34.70 -23.55
CA GLU A 66 7.33 34.40 -24.98
C GLU A 66 8.41 33.41 -25.40
N CYS A 67 8.04 32.38 -26.16
CA CYS A 67 9.01 31.53 -26.82
C CYS A 67 9.63 32.27 -28.02
N LEU A 68 10.92 32.60 -27.93
CA LEU A 68 11.65 33.36 -28.93
C LEU A 68 12.31 32.45 -29.98
N ALA A 69 12.76 31.28 -29.55
CA ALA A 69 13.33 30.26 -30.42
C ALA A 69 13.23 28.89 -29.75
N GLU A 70 13.03 27.84 -30.54
CA GLU A 70 12.97 26.46 -30.07
C GLU A 70 13.83 25.54 -30.95
N ARG A 71 14.44 24.54 -30.30
CA ARG A 71 15.14 23.41 -30.93
C ARG A 71 14.83 22.13 -30.15
N PRO A 72 15.03 20.94 -30.74
CA PRO A 72 14.86 19.69 -30.01
C PRO A 72 15.65 19.69 -28.69
N GLY A 73 14.94 19.62 -27.57
CA GLY A 73 15.51 19.58 -26.22
C GLY A 73 15.92 20.93 -25.60
N SER A 74 15.71 22.06 -26.28
CA SER A 74 16.02 23.38 -25.73
C SER A 74 15.14 24.50 -26.28
N ALA A 75 14.77 25.46 -25.43
CA ALA A 75 14.01 26.64 -25.82
C ALA A 75 14.62 27.91 -25.25
N VAL A 76 14.47 29.03 -25.96
CA VAL A 76 14.85 30.36 -25.52
C VAL A 76 13.58 31.16 -25.31
N HIS A 77 13.32 31.55 -24.06
CA HIS A 77 12.15 32.35 -23.69
C HIS A 77 12.57 33.78 -23.33
N SER A 78 11.66 34.74 -23.51
CA SER A 78 11.85 36.08 -22.96
C SER A 78 12.01 36.01 -21.44
N TYR A 79 12.94 36.80 -20.89
CA TYR A 79 13.09 36.88 -19.44
C TYR A 79 11.97 37.73 -18.83
N VAL A 80 11.35 37.21 -17.77
CA VAL A 80 10.34 37.93 -16.99
C VAL A 80 11.06 38.71 -15.88
N GLN A 81 10.89 40.03 -15.87
CA GLN A 81 11.50 40.90 -14.86
C GLN A 81 10.75 40.81 -13.53
N GLY A 82 11.49 40.60 -12.45
CA GLY A 82 10.95 40.55 -11.10
C GLY A 82 11.67 39.53 -10.23
N VAL A 83 11.05 39.20 -9.10
CA VAL A 83 11.57 38.21 -8.15
C VAL A 83 10.51 37.13 -7.87
N PRO A 84 10.90 35.85 -7.72
CA PRO A 84 9.96 34.80 -7.30
C PRO A 84 9.32 35.13 -5.96
N LEU A 85 8.01 34.91 -5.81
CA LEU A 85 7.28 35.15 -4.57
C LEU A 85 7.90 34.37 -3.39
N SER A 86 8.47 33.20 -3.62
CA SER A 86 9.16 32.39 -2.61
C SER A 86 10.36 33.10 -1.96
N SER A 87 11.00 34.02 -2.69
CA SER A 87 12.11 34.81 -2.16
C SER A 87 11.64 35.92 -1.21
N ILE A 88 10.40 36.39 -1.36
CA ILE A 88 9.77 37.41 -0.52
C ILE A 88 9.02 36.77 0.65
N CYS A 89 8.26 35.70 0.38
CA CYS A 89 7.42 35.03 1.35
C CYS A 89 7.61 33.51 1.23
N GLN A 90 8.33 32.93 2.19
CA GLN A 90 8.65 31.50 2.23
C GLN A 90 7.42 30.62 2.49
N ASN A 91 7.53 29.33 2.18
CA ASN A 91 6.50 28.33 2.47
C ASN A 91 6.08 28.33 3.94
N GLY A 92 4.78 28.09 4.20
CA GLY A 92 4.22 28.12 5.56
C GLY A 92 4.00 29.51 6.15
N LYS A 93 4.45 30.59 5.49
CA LYS A 93 4.17 31.97 5.90
C LYS A 93 2.88 32.50 5.26
N PRO A 94 2.12 33.35 5.97
CA PRO A 94 0.92 33.92 5.40
C PRO A 94 1.24 34.83 4.21
N VAL A 95 0.35 34.83 3.22
CA VAL A 95 0.43 35.71 2.05
C VAL A 95 -0.55 36.88 2.24
N ASP A 96 -0.15 38.08 1.86
CA ASP A 96 -0.99 39.27 1.98
C ASP A 96 -2.31 39.14 1.19
N HIS A 97 -3.39 39.71 1.72
CA HIS A 97 -4.73 39.63 1.15
C HIS A 97 -4.81 40.16 -0.30
N LEU A 98 -4.09 41.24 -0.61
CA LEU A 98 -4.08 41.80 -1.97
C LEU A 98 -3.39 40.86 -2.96
N LEU A 99 -2.33 40.18 -2.52
CA LEU A 99 -1.65 39.16 -3.32
C LEU A 99 -2.53 37.94 -3.54
N ILE A 100 -3.28 37.50 -2.52
CA ILE A 100 -4.28 36.41 -2.66
C ILE A 100 -5.33 36.77 -3.72
N ARG A 101 -5.87 38.01 -3.67
CA ARG A 101 -6.83 38.48 -4.67
C ARG A 101 -6.22 38.55 -6.08
N ALA A 102 -4.97 38.98 -6.21
CA ALA A 102 -4.27 39.01 -7.49
C ALA A 102 -4.04 37.59 -8.06
N LEU A 103 -3.64 36.62 -7.22
CA LEU A 103 -3.50 35.21 -7.60
C LEU A 103 -4.83 34.60 -8.04
N ALA A 104 -5.91 34.86 -7.29
CA ALA A 104 -7.26 34.46 -7.67
C ALA A 104 -7.68 35.08 -9.01
N GLY A 105 -7.36 36.36 -9.22
CA GLY A 105 -7.57 37.05 -10.49
C GLY A 105 -6.84 36.40 -11.66
N LEU A 106 -5.58 35.98 -11.47
CA LEU A 106 -4.82 35.26 -12.49
C LEU A 106 -5.47 33.92 -12.86
N LEU A 107 -5.87 33.13 -11.86
CA LEU A 107 -6.59 31.86 -12.08
C LEU A 107 -7.92 32.09 -12.84
N ALA A 108 -8.63 33.18 -12.53
CA ALA A 108 -9.85 33.55 -13.24
C ALA A 108 -9.58 34.01 -14.69
N GLN A 109 -8.52 34.77 -14.94
CA GLN A 109 -8.10 35.19 -16.28
C GLN A 109 -7.78 33.99 -17.18
N MET A 110 -7.13 32.95 -16.66
CA MET A 110 -6.87 31.71 -17.41
C MET A 110 -8.16 31.08 -17.95
N SER A 111 -9.29 31.26 -17.27
CA SER A 111 -10.59 30.74 -17.71
C SER A 111 -11.16 31.39 -18.98
N GLN A 112 -10.60 32.52 -19.40
CA GLN A 112 -10.97 33.24 -20.63
C GLN A 112 -10.23 32.71 -21.87
N VAL A 113 -9.18 31.90 -21.69
CA VAL A 113 -8.48 31.27 -22.81
C VAL A 113 -9.41 30.25 -23.49
N ARG A 114 -9.69 30.49 -24.76
CA ARG A 114 -10.58 29.65 -25.56
C ARG A 114 -9.94 28.30 -25.90
N ARG A 115 -10.74 27.23 -25.90
CA ARG A 115 -10.28 25.87 -26.18
C ARG A 115 -9.63 25.76 -27.56
N GLU A 116 -10.16 26.48 -28.54
CA GLU A 116 -9.75 26.44 -29.95
C GLU A 116 -8.38 27.07 -30.19
N ALA A 117 -7.93 27.95 -29.28
CA ALA A 117 -6.58 28.51 -29.34
C ALA A 117 -5.52 27.55 -28.79
N LEU A 118 -5.92 26.60 -27.95
CA LEU A 118 -5.02 25.67 -27.27
C LEU A 118 -4.67 24.46 -28.14
N PRO A 119 -3.51 23.81 -27.90
CA PRO A 119 -3.11 22.62 -28.65
C PRO A 119 -4.13 21.47 -28.56
N ARG A 120 -4.07 20.53 -29.50
CA ARG A 120 -4.97 19.36 -29.49
C ARG A 120 -4.81 18.57 -28.18
N LEU A 121 -5.93 18.17 -27.59
CA LEU A 121 -5.92 17.36 -26.36
C LEU A 121 -5.70 15.88 -26.71
N PRO A 122 -5.13 15.09 -25.79
CA PRO A 122 -5.01 13.64 -25.98
C PRO A 122 -6.38 12.98 -26.24
N ASP A 123 -6.41 11.91 -27.04
CA ASP A 123 -7.67 11.25 -27.42
C ASP A 123 -8.43 10.63 -26.22
N CYS A 124 -7.74 10.41 -25.09
CA CYS A 124 -8.33 9.89 -23.87
C CYS A 124 -9.07 10.94 -23.03
N TRP A 125 -9.02 12.24 -23.40
CA TRP A 125 -9.70 13.31 -22.66
C TRP A 125 -11.23 13.19 -22.73
N PRO A 126 -12.01 13.70 -21.75
CA PRO A 126 -13.46 13.70 -21.84
C PRO A 126 -13.93 14.47 -23.07
N ARG A 127 -14.88 13.90 -23.83
CA ARG A 127 -15.51 14.59 -24.97
C ARG A 127 -16.43 15.73 -24.54
N ASN A 128 -16.94 15.68 -23.31
CA ASN A 128 -17.80 16.70 -22.73
C ASN A 128 -16.96 17.60 -21.83
N ASP A 129 -16.71 18.84 -22.26
CA ASP A 129 -15.94 19.87 -21.53
C ASP A 129 -16.65 20.41 -20.28
N LYS A 130 -17.58 19.62 -19.73
CA LYS A 130 -18.28 19.87 -18.47
C LYS A 130 -18.26 18.66 -17.52
N ASP A 131 -17.57 17.58 -17.89
CA ASP A 131 -17.54 16.33 -17.14
C ASP A 131 -16.43 16.32 -16.09
N SER A 132 -16.65 17.01 -14.97
CA SER A 132 -15.69 17.09 -13.86
C SER A 132 -15.29 15.73 -13.29
N GLN A 133 -16.22 14.77 -13.22
CA GLN A 133 -15.93 13.43 -12.73
C GLN A 133 -15.03 12.67 -13.72
N GLY A 134 -15.38 12.69 -15.00
CA GLY A 134 -14.57 12.07 -16.06
C GLY A 134 -13.15 12.63 -16.12
N PHE A 135 -13.00 13.95 -15.96
CA PHE A 135 -11.71 14.62 -15.90
C PHE A 135 -10.83 14.08 -14.78
N LEU A 136 -11.32 14.07 -13.54
CA LEU A 136 -10.56 13.58 -12.39
C LEU A 136 -10.18 12.10 -12.51
N ARG A 137 -11.07 11.27 -13.06
CA ARG A 137 -10.77 9.86 -13.35
C ARG A 137 -9.62 9.69 -14.35
N ILE A 138 -9.60 10.51 -15.39
CA ILE A 138 -8.54 10.49 -16.40
C ILE A 138 -7.21 10.95 -15.80
N LEU A 139 -7.21 12.01 -14.98
CA LEU A 139 -6.00 12.44 -14.29
C LEU A 139 -5.42 11.33 -13.41
N ALA A 140 -6.23 10.66 -12.60
CA ALA A 140 -5.80 9.51 -11.80
C ALA A 140 -5.21 8.38 -12.65
N GLY A 141 -5.85 8.02 -13.76
CA GLY A 141 -5.32 7.04 -14.70
C GLY A 141 -4.05 7.50 -15.44
N LEU A 142 -3.86 8.81 -15.66
CA LEU A 142 -2.65 9.35 -16.27
C LEU A 142 -1.47 9.37 -15.29
N VAL A 143 -1.69 9.62 -14.01
CA VAL A 143 -0.64 9.46 -12.98
C VAL A 143 -0.13 8.02 -12.98
N ASP A 144 -1.03 7.04 -13.07
CA ASP A 144 -0.65 5.63 -13.18
C ASP A 144 0.26 5.38 -14.39
N ARG A 145 -0.17 5.81 -15.58
CA ARG A 145 0.55 5.55 -16.84
C ARG A 145 1.81 6.40 -17.05
N GLN A 146 1.82 7.65 -16.61
CA GLN A 146 2.90 8.61 -16.91
C GLN A 146 3.88 8.78 -15.76
N VAL A 147 3.50 8.47 -14.52
CA VAL A 147 4.35 8.65 -13.33
C VAL A 147 4.69 7.31 -12.69
N ARG A 148 3.70 6.49 -12.34
CA ARG A 148 3.97 5.24 -11.63
C ARG A 148 4.62 4.20 -12.54
N GLN A 149 3.99 3.84 -13.66
CA GLN A 149 4.46 2.78 -14.56
C GLN A 149 5.89 3.01 -15.10
N PRO A 150 6.27 4.20 -15.60
CA PRO A 150 7.62 4.42 -16.15
C PRO A 150 8.73 4.32 -15.10
N ASN A 151 8.39 4.54 -13.83
CA ASN A 151 9.33 4.51 -12.71
C ASN A 151 9.25 3.23 -11.89
N TRP A 152 8.36 2.30 -12.27
CA TRP A 152 8.06 1.11 -11.50
C TRP A 152 9.25 0.16 -11.39
N THR A 153 10.06 0.03 -12.44
CA THR A 153 11.26 -0.82 -12.43
C THR A 153 12.28 -0.39 -11.37
N VAL A 154 12.37 0.91 -11.07
CA VAL A 154 13.37 1.46 -10.13
C VAL A 154 12.80 1.61 -8.72
N PHE A 155 11.55 2.09 -8.61
CA PHE A 155 10.95 2.47 -7.34
C PHE A 155 9.79 1.58 -6.90
N GLY A 156 9.32 0.65 -7.75
CA GLY A 156 8.17 -0.22 -7.44
C GLY A 156 8.38 -1.04 -6.16
N GLY A 157 9.56 -1.65 -5.99
CA GLY A 157 9.90 -2.38 -4.77
C GLY A 157 9.89 -1.49 -3.52
N LEU A 158 10.35 -0.24 -3.65
CA LEU A 158 10.29 0.75 -2.57
C LEU A 158 8.84 1.12 -2.22
N PHE A 159 8.00 1.37 -3.22
CA PHE A 159 6.57 1.64 -3.01
C PHE A 159 5.87 0.47 -2.31
N ALA A 160 6.12 -0.76 -2.75
CA ALA A 160 5.58 -1.97 -2.13
C ALA A 160 6.05 -2.13 -0.66
N ALA A 161 7.34 -1.92 -0.39
CA ALA A 161 7.88 -1.98 0.97
C ALA A 161 7.28 -0.91 1.90
N LEU A 162 7.00 0.28 1.37
CA LEU A 162 6.30 1.36 2.09
C LEU A 162 4.79 1.12 2.23
N GLY A 163 4.24 0.09 1.58
CA GLY A 163 2.83 -0.28 1.67
C GLY A 163 1.91 0.45 0.69
N ILE A 164 2.44 0.99 -0.41
CA ILE A 164 1.64 1.58 -1.50
C ILE A 164 1.30 0.50 -2.52
N PRO A 165 0.01 0.14 -2.70
CA PRO A 165 -0.41 -0.84 -3.71
C PRO A 165 -0.10 -0.38 -5.14
N ASP A 166 0.14 -1.33 -6.03
CA ASP A 166 0.39 -1.06 -7.45
C ASP A 166 -0.83 -0.51 -8.19
N ASP A 167 -2.04 -0.81 -7.71
CA ASP A 167 -3.31 -0.35 -8.25
C ASP A 167 -3.90 0.86 -7.50
N ALA A 168 -3.13 1.52 -6.61
CA ALA A 168 -3.63 2.58 -5.74
C ALA A 168 -4.30 3.75 -6.50
N MET A 169 -3.70 4.20 -7.61
CA MET A 169 -4.27 5.26 -8.46
C MET A 169 -5.47 4.79 -9.27
N THR A 170 -5.49 3.53 -9.71
CA THR A 170 -6.63 2.92 -10.40
C THR A 170 -7.84 2.84 -9.47
N ARG A 171 -7.65 2.34 -8.24
CA ARG A 171 -8.69 2.33 -7.20
C ARG A 171 -9.17 3.73 -6.82
N LEU A 172 -8.29 4.74 -6.85
CA LEU A 172 -8.70 6.13 -6.65
C LEU A 172 -9.63 6.58 -7.79
N ALA A 173 -9.27 6.29 -9.04
CA ALA A 173 -10.07 6.62 -10.22
C ALA A 173 -11.48 5.98 -10.15
N GLU A 174 -11.57 4.71 -9.75
CA GLU A 174 -12.84 3.99 -9.61
C GLU A 174 -13.73 4.60 -8.53
N ARG A 175 -13.14 5.08 -7.44
CA ARG A 175 -13.85 5.67 -6.28
C ARG A 175 -14.22 7.15 -6.44
N VAL A 176 -13.86 7.80 -7.56
CA VAL A 176 -14.21 9.22 -7.77
C VAL A 176 -15.74 9.39 -7.74
N PRO A 177 -16.29 10.19 -6.79
CA PRO A 177 -17.74 10.34 -6.62
C PRO A 177 -18.36 11.18 -7.74
N ALA A 178 -19.69 11.25 -7.75
CA ALA A 178 -20.41 12.15 -8.66
C ALA A 178 -20.13 13.62 -8.30
N MET A 179 -19.62 14.37 -9.27
CA MET A 179 -19.21 15.77 -9.15
C MET A 179 -20.16 16.69 -9.93
N SER A 180 -20.29 17.93 -9.49
CA SER A 180 -20.99 18.98 -10.23
C SER A 180 -20.30 19.25 -11.55
N ARG A 181 -21.11 19.50 -12.59
CA ARG A 181 -20.61 19.81 -13.93
C ARG A 181 -20.12 21.26 -14.01
N ARG A 182 -18.86 21.45 -14.37
CA ARG A 182 -18.25 22.79 -14.54
C ARG A 182 -17.61 22.92 -15.90
N PRO A 183 -17.71 24.08 -16.54
CA PRO A 183 -17.13 24.28 -17.85
C PRO A 183 -15.60 24.35 -17.75
N TYR A 184 -14.89 23.55 -18.56
CA TYR A 184 -13.43 23.46 -18.50
C TYR A 184 -12.74 24.76 -18.91
N SER A 185 -11.53 24.97 -18.38
CA SER A 185 -10.64 26.09 -18.70
C SER A 185 -9.19 25.63 -18.86
N LEU A 186 -8.35 26.52 -19.37
CA LEU A 186 -6.91 26.39 -19.18
C LEU A 186 -6.59 26.40 -17.68
N LEU A 187 -5.73 25.47 -17.27
CA LEU A 187 -5.24 25.31 -15.90
C LEU A 187 -3.71 25.36 -15.92
N HIS A 188 -3.09 25.96 -14.93
CA HIS A 188 -1.64 25.96 -14.76
C HIS A 188 -1.14 24.64 -14.15
N THR A 189 -1.81 24.13 -13.12
CA THR A 189 -1.52 22.90 -12.34
C THR A 189 -0.15 22.83 -11.69
N ASP A 190 0.54 23.97 -11.59
CA ASP A 190 1.81 24.07 -10.88
C ASP A 190 2.06 25.48 -10.35
N LEU A 191 1.00 26.18 -9.97
CA LEU A 191 1.10 27.56 -9.51
C LEU A 191 1.48 27.61 -8.02
N HIS A 192 2.79 27.56 -7.75
CA HIS A 192 3.38 27.75 -6.43
C HIS A 192 4.30 28.97 -6.37
N ARG A 193 4.85 29.27 -5.19
CA ARG A 193 5.57 30.52 -4.91
C ARG A 193 6.81 30.76 -5.78
N ASP A 194 7.45 29.70 -6.29
CA ASP A 194 8.61 29.85 -7.19
C ASP A 194 8.18 30.15 -8.64
N ASN A 195 6.95 29.74 -9.00
CA ASN A 195 6.37 29.93 -10.34
C ASN A 195 5.54 31.22 -10.45
N VAL A 196 5.54 32.05 -9.41
CA VAL A 196 4.93 33.38 -9.41
C VAL A 196 6.01 34.42 -9.27
N ILE A 197 6.15 35.28 -10.28
CA ILE A 197 7.08 36.41 -10.27
C ILE A 197 6.34 37.67 -9.85
N VAL A 198 6.84 38.35 -8.82
CA VAL A 198 6.40 39.68 -8.41
C VAL A 198 7.16 40.71 -9.24
N SER A 199 6.43 41.52 -10.01
CA SER A 199 7.05 42.52 -10.88
C SER A 199 7.61 43.69 -10.07
N TYR A 200 8.67 44.34 -10.54
CA TYR A 200 9.23 45.51 -9.87
C TYR A 200 8.33 46.76 -9.98
N GLY A 201 7.58 46.87 -11.08
CA GLY A 201 6.73 48.02 -11.38
C GLY A 201 5.33 47.96 -10.76
N GLY A 202 4.93 46.80 -10.22
CA GLY A 202 3.62 46.60 -9.58
C GLY A 202 2.43 46.45 -10.52
N ASP A 203 2.62 46.65 -11.84
CA ASP A 203 1.58 46.47 -12.86
C ASP A 203 2.10 45.66 -14.08
N PRO A 204 1.63 44.40 -14.29
CA PRO A 204 0.78 43.65 -13.37
C PRO A 204 1.56 43.30 -12.10
N PRO A 205 0.89 43.07 -10.96
CA PRO A 205 1.57 42.75 -9.72
C PRO A 205 2.24 41.37 -9.75
N LEU A 206 1.70 40.43 -10.53
CA LEU A 206 2.12 39.03 -10.55
C LEU A 206 2.13 38.46 -11.96
N ILE A 207 3.14 37.64 -12.26
CA ILE A 207 3.32 36.96 -13.54
C ILE A 207 3.56 35.47 -13.28
N CYS A 208 2.75 34.60 -13.88
CA CYS A 208 2.94 33.15 -13.80
C CYS A 208 3.97 32.68 -14.83
N VAL A 209 4.88 31.82 -14.40
CA VAL A 209 5.90 31.19 -15.25
C VAL A 209 5.82 29.68 -15.12
N ASP A 210 6.49 28.97 -16.03
CA ASP A 210 6.55 27.50 -16.06
C ASP A 210 5.22 26.83 -16.45
N TRP A 211 4.84 27.00 -17.72
CA TRP A 211 3.56 26.52 -18.26
C TRP A 211 3.63 25.07 -18.76
N GLU A 212 4.72 24.36 -18.46
CA GLU A 212 5.01 23.05 -19.03
C GLU A 212 4.06 21.94 -18.57
N LEU A 213 3.35 22.16 -17.45
CA LEU A 213 2.35 21.24 -16.90
C LEU A 213 0.92 21.69 -17.18
N ALA A 214 0.74 22.82 -17.86
CA ALA A 214 -0.57 23.36 -18.13
C ALA A 214 -1.46 22.35 -18.88
N THR A 215 -2.75 22.41 -18.59
CA THR A 215 -3.74 21.45 -19.08
C THR A 215 -5.09 22.14 -19.31
N TYR A 216 -6.08 21.40 -19.79
CA TYR A 216 -7.43 21.89 -20.01
C TYR A 216 -8.46 21.05 -19.26
N GLY A 217 -9.16 21.61 -18.29
CA GLY A 217 -10.05 20.80 -17.44
C GLY A 217 -10.84 21.59 -16.42
N ASP A 218 -11.33 20.90 -15.40
CA ASP A 218 -12.11 21.51 -14.33
C ASP A 218 -11.26 22.52 -13.52
N PRO A 219 -11.68 23.80 -13.43
CA PRO A 219 -10.92 24.83 -12.74
C PRO A 219 -10.71 24.60 -11.23
N LEU A 220 -11.52 23.75 -10.58
CA LEU A 220 -11.25 23.39 -9.19
C LEU A 220 -9.97 22.58 -9.00
N HIS A 221 -9.49 21.89 -10.04
CA HIS A 221 -8.23 21.17 -9.96
C HIS A 221 -7.04 22.13 -9.76
N ASP A 222 -7.07 23.28 -10.44
CA ASP A 222 -6.00 24.27 -10.33
C ASP A 222 -6.02 24.96 -8.97
N LEU A 223 -7.21 25.29 -8.44
CA LEU A 223 -7.37 25.78 -7.08
C LEU A 223 -6.84 24.77 -6.04
N ALA A 224 -7.20 23.49 -6.17
CA ALA A 224 -6.72 22.45 -5.25
C ALA A 224 -5.19 22.32 -5.28
N THR A 225 -4.61 22.31 -6.48
CA THR A 225 -3.16 22.24 -6.67
C THR A 225 -2.47 23.45 -6.08
N HIS A 226 -3.02 24.65 -6.31
CA HIS A 226 -2.53 25.90 -5.74
C HIS A 226 -2.55 25.89 -4.21
N LEU A 227 -3.66 25.49 -3.58
CA LEU A 227 -3.79 25.42 -2.12
C LEU A 227 -2.74 24.50 -1.49
N VAL A 228 -2.51 23.33 -2.10
CA VAL A 228 -1.53 22.35 -1.60
C VAL A 228 -0.10 22.82 -1.81
N ARG A 229 0.26 23.26 -3.02
CA ARG A 229 1.65 23.59 -3.37
C ARG A 229 2.13 24.94 -2.86
N MET A 230 1.22 25.90 -2.65
CA MET A 230 1.57 27.21 -2.04
C MET A 230 1.91 27.11 -0.55
N GLN A 231 1.53 26.02 0.12
CA GLN A 231 1.75 25.80 1.55
C GLN A 231 1.28 27.00 2.40
N TYR A 232 0.05 27.47 2.14
CA TYR A 232 -0.59 28.46 3.00
C TYR A 232 -0.78 27.92 4.42
N PRO A 233 -0.69 28.76 5.47
CA PRO A 233 -1.20 28.41 6.79
C PRO A 233 -2.66 27.97 6.71
N ALA A 234 -3.07 27.01 7.55
CA ALA A 234 -4.42 26.45 7.51
C ALA A 234 -5.54 27.50 7.59
N PHE A 235 -5.33 28.58 8.34
CA PHE A 235 -6.32 29.66 8.50
C PHE A 235 -6.56 30.50 7.23
N GLN A 236 -5.65 30.50 6.24
CA GLN A 236 -5.82 31.24 4.99
C GLN A 236 -6.51 30.43 3.89
N TRP A 237 -6.78 29.14 4.11
CA TRP A 237 -7.40 28.30 3.08
C TRP A 237 -8.80 28.80 2.69
N SER A 238 -9.60 29.25 3.66
CA SER A 238 -10.90 29.86 3.39
C SER A 238 -10.75 31.17 2.62
N GLU A 239 -9.85 32.05 3.06
CA GLU A 239 -9.57 33.34 2.40
C GLU A 239 -9.20 33.16 0.92
N VAL A 240 -8.29 32.23 0.62
CA VAL A 240 -7.87 31.92 -0.76
C VAL A 240 -9.02 31.33 -1.58
N THR A 241 -9.81 30.45 -0.97
CA THR A 241 -10.97 29.81 -1.63
C THR A 241 -12.05 30.84 -1.96
N ASP A 242 -12.34 31.76 -1.03
CA ASP A 242 -13.35 32.81 -1.21
C ASP A 242 -12.89 33.85 -2.24
N ALA A 243 -11.62 34.25 -2.22
CA ALA A 243 -11.04 35.14 -3.22
C ALA A 243 -11.10 34.53 -4.63
N TRP A 244 -10.78 33.24 -4.75
CA TRP A 244 -10.92 32.49 -6.01
C TRP A 244 -12.37 32.43 -6.48
N ALA A 245 -13.31 32.13 -5.57
CA ALA A 245 -14.73 32.06 -5.90
C ALA A 245 -15.25 33.40 -6.42
N ALA A 246 -14.95 34.50 -5.73
CA ALA A 246 -15.35 35.84 -6.15
C ALA A 246 -14.76 36.23 -7.53
N ALA A 247 -13.50 35.91 -7.78
CA ALA A 247 -12.87 36.19 -9.08
C ALA A 247 -13.48 35.35 -10.22
N MET A 248 -13.77 34.07 -9.95
CA MET A 248 -14.41 33.18 -10.91
C MET A 248 -15.88 33.49 -11.15
N GLU A 249 -16.62 33.96 -10.14
CA GLU A 249 -18.00 34.42 -10.33
C GLU A 249 -18.09 35.59 -11.30
N GLY A 250 -17.15 36.54 -11.23
CA GLY A 250 -17.11 37.67 -12.17
C GLY A 250 -16.77 37.28 -13.61
N THR A 251 -16.05 36.17 -13.82
CA THR A 251 -15.54 35.78 -15.15
C THR A 251 -16.32 34.61 -15.77
N ARG A 252 -16.61 33.58 -14.98
CA ARG A 252 -17.26 32.33 -15.41
C ARG A 252 -18.07 31.71 -14.27
N PRO A 253 -19.28 32.25 -13.95
CA PRO A 253 -20.08 31.84 -12.78
C PRO A 253 -20.27 30.33 -12.62
N ALA A 254 -20.49 29.59 -13.72
CA ALA A 254 -20.68 28.14 -13.64
C ALA A 254 -19.45 27.35 -13.15
N ALA A 255 -18.26 27.97 -13.08
CA ALA A 255 -17.04 27.36 -12.55
C ALA A 255 -17.07 27.17 -11.02
N VAL A 256 -17.85 27.97 -10.28
CA VAL A 256 -17.90 27.86 -8.81
C VAL A 256 -18.94 26.84 -8.31
N HIS A 257 -19.74 26.26 -9.21
CA HIS A 257 -20.78 25.30 -8.84
C HIS A 257 -20.21 24.14 -8.01
N GLY A 258 -20.81 23.86 -6.84
CA GLY A 258 -20.40 22.74 -5.99
C GLY A 258 -19.00 22.85 -5.38
N LEU A 259 -18.40 24.05 -5.34
CA LEU A 259 -17.05 24.31 -4.81
C LEU A 259 -16.77 23.58 -3.48
N THR A 260 -17.58 23.81 -2.45
CA THR A 260 -17.40 23.21 -1.12
C THR A 260 -17.43 21.69 -1.14
N LYS A 261 -18.31 21.10 -1.96
CA LYS A 261 -18.49 19.65 -2.03
C LYS A 261 -17.34 18.98 -2.77
N ASP A 262 -16.87 19.57 -3.86
CA ASP A 262 -16.02 18.90 -4.83
C ASP A 262 -14.54 19.25 -4.71
N LEU A 263 -14.19 20.41 -4.14
CA LEU A 263 -12.79 20.84 -3.97
C LEU A 263 -11.96 19.82 -3.17
N ARG A 264 -12.55 19.22 -2.13
CA ARG A 264 -11.93 18.16 -1.33
C ARG A 264 -11.48 16.95 -2.16
N HIS A 265 -12.17 16.64 -3.26
CA HIS A 265 -11.83 15.50 -4.12
C HIS A 265 -10.58 15.79 -4.96
N TYR A 266 -10.41 17.03 -5.44
CA TYR A 266 -9.18 17.44 -6.11
C TYR A 266 -8.01 17.60 -5.13
N ILE A 267 -8.24 18.06 -3.90
CA ILE A 267 -7.19 18.09 -2.86
C ILE A 267 -6.73 16.67 -2.52
N ALA A 268 -7.67 15.73 -2.35
CA ALA A 268 -7.36 14.33 -2.11
C ALA A 268 -6.54 13.74 -3.27
N PHE A 269 -6.91 14.05 -4.52
CA PHE A 269 -6.14 13.66 -5.69
C PHE A 269 -4.73 14.26 -5.72
N GLU A 270 -4.56 15.56 -5.40
CA GLU A 270 -3.24 16.19 -5.37
C GLU A 270 -2.31 15.52 -4.34
N ARG A 271 -2.84 15.23 -3.14
CA ARG A 271 -2.12 14.49 -2.11
C ARG A 271 -1.78 13.07 -2.55
N ALA A 272 -2.73 12.39 -3.20
CA ALA A 272 -2.53 11.05 -3.73
C ALA A 272 -1.44 10.97 -4.80
N GLN A 273 -1.39 11.92 -5.73
CA GLN A 273 -0.38 11.91 -6.79
C GLN A 273 1.01 12.35 -6.29
N SER A 274 1.08 13.25 -5.32
CA SER A 274 2.34 13.83 -4.82
C SER A 274 3.23 12.83 -4.07
N VAL A 275 2.65 11.76 -3.54
CA VAL A 275 3.40 10.72 -2.81
C VAL A 275 4.49 10.07 -3.67
N TYR A 276 4.21 9.86 -4.96
CA TYR A 276 5.16 9.25 -5.89
C TYR A 276 6.41 10.11 -6.09
N PRO A 277 6.31 11.36 -6.58
CA PRO A 277 7.47 12.21 -6.76
C PRO A 277 8.17 12.60 -5.45
N ASP A 278 7.45 12.72 -4.34
CA ASP A 278 8.06 12.99 -3.02
C ASP A 278 8.96 11.84 -2.57
N ILE A 279 8.48 10.59 -2.65
CA ILE A 279 9.27 9.41 -2.30
C ILE A 279 10.46 9.25 -3.27
N MET A 280 10.24 9.42 -4.58
CA MET A 280 11.30 9.33 -5.57
C MET A 280 12.41 10.36 -5.31
N ARG A 281 12.05 11.61 -4.97
CA ARG A 281 13.01 12.68 -4.63
C ARG A 281 13.75 12.37 -3.33
N ALA A 282 13.04 11.92 -2.30
CA ALA A 282 13.65 11.53 -1.03
C ALA A 282 14.67 10.40 -1.24
N ALA A 283 14.28 9.31 -1.91
CA ALA A 283 15.16 8.20 -2.23
C ALA A 283 16.39 8.63 -3.06
N LYS A 284 16.19 9.41 -4.12
CA LYS A 284 17.29 9.92 -4.95
C LYS A 284 18.29 10.80 -4.19
N SER A 285 17.83 11.59 -3.22
CA SER A 285 18.74 12.42 -2.39
C SER A 285 19.73 11.59 -1.58
N LEU A 286 19.45 10.31 -1.35
CA LEU A 286 20.32 9.37 -0.65
C LEU A 286 21.35 8.71 -1.57
N GLU A 287 21.26 8.85 -2.88
CA GLU A 287 22.21 8.21 -3.79
C GLU A 287 23.63 8.76 -3.59
N ASP A 288 23.73 10.09 -3.48
CA ASP A 288 25.01 10.82 -3.37
C ASP A 288 25.43 11.11 -1.93
N SER A 289 24.51 10.95 -0.97
CA SER A 289 24.76 11.22 0.45
C SER A 289 24.82 9.94 1.28
N CYS A 290 25.63 9.93 2.33
CA CYS A 290 25.80 8.80 3.22
C CYS A 290 25.78 9.18 4.70
N ASP A 291 25.35 10.37 5.05
CA ASP A 291 25.26 10.75 6.46
C ASP A 291 23.86 10.46 7.01
N GLN A 292 23.80 10.27 8.33
CA GLN A 292 22.55 9.97 9.05
C GLN A 292 21.52 11.10 8.90
N LYS A 293 21.97 12.36 8.87
CA LYS A 293 21.07 13.52 8.77
C LYS A 293 20.32 13.54 7.44
N SER A 294 20.97 13.13 6.35
CA SER A 294 20.32 12.97 5.04
C SER A 294 19.27 11.86 5.06
N LEU A 295 19.56 10.74 5.74
CA LEU A 295 18.63 9.62 5.89
C LEU A 295 17.42 9.99 6.78
N ASP A 296 17.64 10.70 7.88
CA ASP A 296 16.57 11.21 8.74
C ASP A 296 15.66 12.20 7.97
N ALA A 297 16.26 13.11 7.21
CA ALA A 297 15.51 14.07 6.40
C ALA A 297 14.68 13.39 5.32
N ALA A 298 15.22 12.37 4.64
CA ALA A 298 14.50 11.58 3.66
C ALA A 298 13.37 10.76 4.31
N SER A 299 13.61 10.16 5.47
CA SER A 299 12.62 9.38 6.22
C SER A 299 11.44 10.26 6.65
N ALA A 300 11.71 11.44 7.20
CA ALA A 300 10.68 12.41 7.57
C ALA A 300 9.90 12.92 6.36
N ALA A 301 10.56 13.10 5.20
CA ALA A 301 9.88 13.48 3.96
C ALA A 301 8.93 12.38 3.45
N VAL A 302 9.37 11.12 3.46
CA VAL A 302 8.55 9.96 3.09
C VAL A 302 7.37 9.80 4.05
N LEU A 303 7.59 9.95 5.36
CA LEU A 303 6.50 9.87 6.34
C LEU A 303 5.41 10.91 6.06
N ARG A 304 5.78 12.19 5.87
CA ARG A 304 4.82 13.25 5.54
C ARG A 304 4.05 12.97 4.24
N ALA A 305 4.74 12.45 3.22
CA ALA A 305 4.11 12.11 1.94
C ALA A 305 3.09 10.96 2.10
N LEU A 306 3.44 9.93 2.88
CA LEU A 306 2.54 8.81 3.19
C LEU A 306 1.34 9.26 4.02
N GLU A 307 1.54 10.10 5.05
CA GLU A 307 0.46 10.65 5.87
C GLU A 307 -0.53 11.47 5.04
N ALA A 308 -0.02 12.31 4.14
CA ALA A 308 -0.87 13.13 3.26
C ALA A 308 -1.70 12.27 2.28
N ALA A 309 -1.12 11.18 1.77
CA ALA A 309 -1.76 10.30 0.81
C ALA A 309 -2.57 9.16 1.44
N ALA A 310 -2.53 8.99 2.76
CA ALA A 310 -3.13 7.86 3.46
C ALA A 310 -4.63 7.74 3.22
N GLU A 311 -5.40 8.79 3.49
CA GLU A 311 -6.85 8.76 3.26
C GLU A 311 -7.21 8.64 1.77
N PRO A 312 -6.63 9.45 0.86
CA PRO A 312 -6.95 9.37 -0.57
C PRO A 312 -6.68 7.99 -1.17
N LEU A 313 -5.53 7.39 -0.87
CA LEU A 313 -5.14 6.08 -1.38
C LEU A 313 -5.71 4.93 -0.56
N GLY A 314 -6.36 5.21 0.57
CA GLY A 314 -6.90 4.19 1.47
C GLY A 314 -5.82 3.37 2.18
N LEU A 315 -4.66 3.97 2.47
CA LEU A 315 -3.56 3.34 3.22
C LEU A 315 -3.95 3.29 4.69
N ARG A 316 -4.23 2.09 5.22
CA ARG A 316 -4.74 1.92 6.59
C ARG A 316 -3.64 1.79 7.63
N GLN A 317 -2.48 1.24 7.25
CA GLN A 317 -1.33 1.06 8.12
C GLN A 317 -0.09 1.69 7.50
N LEU A 318 0.31 2.84 8.06
CA LEU A 318 1.53 3.51 7.64
C LEU A 318 2.75 2.93 8.39
N PRO A 319 3.88 2.71 7.70
CA PRO A 319 5.14 2.38 8.37
C PRO A 319 5.54 3.53 9.29
N ARG A 320 6.12 3.19 10.46
CA ARG A 320 6.67 4.21 11.36
C ARG A 320 8.01 4.73 10.84
N GLU A 321 8.44 5.88 11.31
CA GLU A 321 9.71 6.50 10.91
C GLU A 321 10.93 5.54 10.96
N PRO A 322 11.13 4.72 12.02
CA PRO A 322 12.24 3.76 12.03
C PRO A 322 12.12 2.64 10.98
N GLU A 323 10.89 2.28 10.60
CA GLU A 323 10.64 1.29 9.54
C GLU A 323 10.92 1.89 8.15
N ILE A 324 10.44 3.11 7.90
CA ILE A 324 10.70 3.88 6.67
C ILE A 324 12.21 4.01 6.45
N GLU A 325 12.93 4.38 7.50
CA GLU A 325 14.37 4.54 7.42
C GLU A 325 15.09 3.25 7.04
N ARG A 326 14.73 2.13 7.67
CA ARG A 326 15.31 0.81 7.34
C ARG A 326 15.04 0.42 5.90
N ILE A 327 13.84 0.72 5.39
CA ILE A 327 13.49 0.51 3.98
C ILE A 327 14.38 1.37 3.06
N LEU A 328 14.53 2.67 3.37
CA LEU A 328 15.36 3.59 2.58
C LEU A 328 16.85 3.21 2.60
N PHE A 329 17.37 2.79 3.76
CA PHE A 329 18.74 2.32 3.91
C PHE A 329 19.01 1.09 3.03
N ARG A 330 18.12 0.09 3.04
CA ARG A 330 18.25 -1.09 2.17
C ARG A 330 18.19 -0.72 0.70
N TRP A 331 17.24 0.14 0.31
CA TRP A 331 17.14 0.62 -1.07
C TRP A 331 18.44 1.32 -1.50
N GLN A 332 18.98 2.21 -0.67
CA GLN A 332 20.24 2.92 -0.93
C GLN A 332 21.42 1.95 -1.08
N ALA A 333 21.56 0.98 -0.19
CA ALA A 333 22.63 -0.02 -0.24
C ALA A 333 22.58 -0.84 -1.54
N ALA A 334 21.38 -1.25 -1.96
CA ALA A 334 21.17 -1.97 -3.21
C ALA A 334 21.50 -1.14 -4.47
N GLN A 335 21.16 0.16 -4.48
CA GLN A 335 21.54 1.04 -5.60
C GLN A 335 23.06 1.27 -5.67
N ARG A 336 23.76 1.30 -4.53
CA ARG A 336 25.21 1.45 -4.49
C ARG A 336 25.94 0.23 -5.04
N GLU A 337 25.51 -0.97 -4.69
CA GLU A 337 26.08 -2.21 -5.24
C GLU A 337 25.98 -2.21 -6.78
N ARG A 338 24.82 -1.83 -7.32
CA ARG A 338 24.61 -1.73 -8.78
C ARG A 338 25.54 -0.73 -9.48
N ARG A 339 25.96 0.34 -8.80
CA ARG A 339 26.80 1.41 -9.39
C ARG A 339 28.29 1.15 -9.26
N VAL A 340 28.73 0.70 -8.07
CA VAL A 340 30.16 0.59 -7.73
C VAL A 340 30.69 -0.82 -7.96
N GLY A 341 29.82 -1.83 -8.00
CA GLY A 341 30.20 -3.24 -8.24
C GLY A 341 31.10 -3.86 -7.17
N ALA A 342 31.22 -3.22 -6.00
CA ALA A 342 32.12 -3.63 -4.92
C ALA A 342 31.36 -3.86 -3.60
N ARG A 343 31.24 -5.14 -3.22
CA ARG A 343 30.61 -5.66 -1.99
C ARG A 343 31.02 -4.93 -0.70
N THR A 344 32.25 -4.43 -0.62
CA THR A 344 32.83 -3.78 0.57
C THR A 344 32.28 -2.39 0.87
N VAL A 345 31.52 -1.76 -0.04
CA VAL A 345 31.06 -0.36 0.09
C VAL A 345 29.65 -0.24 0.67
N THR A 346 28.86 -1.32 0.67
CA THR A 346 27.44 -1.28 1.08
C THR A 346 27.24 -1.20 2.60
N GLY A 347 28.24 -1.64 3.39
CA GLY A 347 28.24 -1.50 4.85
C GLY A 347 27.15 -2.28 5.59
N ILE A 348 26.50 -3.26 4.93
CA ILE A 348 25.54 -4.16 5.58
C ILE A 348 26.31 -5.23 6.36
N GLY A 349 26.38 -5.08 7.68
CA GLY A 349 26.83 -6.12 8.60
C GLY A 349 25.66 -6.98 9.09
N TRP A 350 25.95 -8.18 9.61
CA TRP A 350 24.95 -8.97 10.31
C TRP A 350 25.57 -9.85 11.39
N GLU A 351 24.77 -10.14 12.41
CA GLU A 351 25.07 -11.05 13.52
C GLU A 351 24.23 -12.32 13.36
N PRO A 352 24.85 -13.51 13.23
CA PRO A 352 24.13 -14.78 13.14
C PRO A 352 23.51 -15.18 14.47
N ASP A 353 22.30 -15.75 14.40
CA ASP A 353 21.68 -16.42 15.53
C ASP A 353 22.25 -17.84 15.65
N GLU A 354 22.94 -18.15 16.75
CA GLU A 354 23.58 -19.45 16.98
C GLU A 354 22.60 -20.62 16.96
N ARG A 355 21.30 -20.36 17.19
CA ARG A 355 20.27 -21.38 17.07
C ARG A 355 20.12 -21.86 15.64
N VAL A 356 20.60 -21.14 14.61
CA VAL A 356 20.59 -21.56 13.21
C VAL A 356 22.03 -21.65 12.69
N PRO A 357 22.62 -22.86 12.61
CA PRO A 357 23.97 -23.02 12.07
C PRO A 357 23.99 -22.68 10.57
N GLU A 358 25.20 -22.44 10.06
CA GLU A 358 25.39 -22.17 8.64
C GLU A 358 24.90 -23.34 7.78
N HIS A 359 24.08 -23.02 6.80
CA HIS A 359 23.46 -24.01 5.94
C HIS A 359 24.41 -24.37 4.79
N PRO A 360 24.66 -25.67 4.48
CA PRO A 360 25.62 -26.08 3.45
C PRO A 360 25.33 -25.49 2.06
N ASP A 361 24.06 -25.42 1.69
CA ASP A 361 23.61 -24.86 0.40
C ASP A 361 23.50 -23.33 0.41
N PHE A 362 23.79 -22.65 1.53
CA PHE A 362 23.61 -21.21 1.68
C PHE A 362 24.64 -20.60 2.66
N PRO A 363 25.88 -20.34 2.20
CA PRO A 363 26.96 -19.87 3.05
C PRO A 363 26.74 -18.44 3.55
N ARG A 364 27.50 -18.01 4.57
CA ARG A 364 27.40 -16.64 5.14
C ARG A 364 27.58 -15.52 4.11
N THR A 365 28.34 -15.75 3.05
CA THR A 365 28.51 -14.79 1.94
C THR A 365 27.22 -14.63 1.15
N ALA A 366 26.45 -15.70 0.94
CA ALA A 366 25.15 -15.67 0.28
C ALA A 366 24.10 -14.93 1.11
N VAL A 367 24.21 -14.94 2.44
CA VAL A 367 23.36 -14.13 3.34
C VAL A 367 23.54 -12.64 3.04
N ILE A 368 24.79 -12.16 2.95
CA ILE A 368 25.08 -10.75 2.66
C ILE A 368 24.56 -10.37 1.28
N ASP A 369 24.81 -11.19 0.27
CA ASP A 369 24.33 -10.97 -1.10
C ASP A 369 22.77 -10.91 -1.14
N ALA A 370 22.08 -11.74 -0.35
CA ALA A 370 20.62 -11.69 -0.22
C ALA A 370 20.11 -10.41 0.45
N LEU A 371 20.77 -9.95 1.53
CA LEU A 371 20.42 -8.71 2.22
C LEU A 371 20.64 -7.47 1.35
N ILE A 372 21.67 -7.47 0.50
CA ILE A 372 21.90 -6.42 -0.50
C ILE A 372 20.82 -6.47 -1.58
N ALA A 373 20.52 -7.68 -2.10
CA ALA A 373 19.50 -7.86 -3.13
C ALA A 373 18.08 -7.48 -2.65
N GLU A 374 17.80 -7.57 -1.34
CA GLU A 374 16.52 -7.21 -0.71
C GLU A 374 16.07 -5.79 -1.10
N GLY A 375 16.94 -4.80 -0.99
CA GLY A 375 16.61 -3.40 -1.30
C GLY A 375 16.38 -3.13 -2.80
N ALA A 376 16.74 -4.09 -3.64
CA ALA A 376 16.60 -4.05 -5.09
C ALA A 376 15.46 -4.95 -5.61
N ALA A 377 14.74 -5.64 -4.71
CA ALA A 377 13.65 -6.53 -5.07
C ALA A 377 12.54 -5.75 -5.82
N PRO A 378 12.06 -6.25 -6.97
CA PRO A 378 10.98 -5.61 -7.70
C PRO A 378 9.64 -5.74 -6.96
N ALA A 379 8.66 -4.89 -7.29
CA ALA A 379 7.42 -4.76 -6.51
C ALA A 379 6.61 -6.06 -6.40
N ASP A 380 6.57 -6.83 -7.49
CA ASP A 380 5.93 -8.14 -7.62
C ASP A 380 6.58 -9.23 -6.77
N ARG A 381 7.76 -8.94 -6.18
CA ARG A 381 8.50 -9.82 -5.27
C ARG A 381 8.58 -9.30 -3.85
N VAL A 382 7.88 -8.20 -3.54
CA VAL A 382 7.82 -7.61 -2.20
C VAL A 382 6.40 -7.71 -1.68
N PHE A 383 6.19 -8.58 -0.69
CA PHE A 383 4.90 -8.87 -0.11
C PHE A 383 4.86 -8.38 1.34
N LYS A 384 4.03 -7.37 1.62
CA LYS A 384 3.80 -6.89 2.98
C LYS A 384 2.58 -7.61 3.57
N GLY A 385 2.83 -8.56 4.46
CA GLY A 385 1.80 -9.21 5.27
C GLY A 385 1.51 -8.45 6.56
N THR A 386 0.68 -9.05 7.41
CA THR A 386 0.28 -8.47 8.71
C THR A 386 1.42 -8.47 9.74
N ALA A 387 2.36 -9.40 9.58
CA ALA A 387 3.45 -9.66 10.51
C ALA A 387 4.83 -9.41 9.90
N HIS A 388 4.97 -9.65 8.60
CA HIS A 388 6.25 -9.67 7.91
C HIS A 388 6.22 -8.94 6.58
N LEU A 389 7.33 -8.30 6.25
CA LEU A 389 7.68 -7.85 4.92
C LEU A 389 8.58 -8.92 4.31
N ASN A 390 8.10 -9.57 3.26
CA ASN A 390 8.76 -10.67 2.58
C ASN A 390 9.29 -10.18 1.23
N SER A 391 10.59 -10.27 1.02
CA SER A 391 11.24 -9.87 -0.24
C SER A 391 11.89 -11.09 -0.90
N VAL A 392 11.46 -11.43 -2.11
CA VAL A 392 11.99 -12.58 -2.86
C VAL A 392 13.15 -12.14 -3.73
N VAL A 393 14.31 -12.74 -3.51
CA VAL A 393 15.57 -12.34 -4.14
C VAL A 393 16.27 -13.53 -4.80
N LYS A 394 16.98 -13.24 -5.89
CA LYS A 394 17.92 -14.18 -6.53
C LYS A 394 19.32 -13.84 -6.03
N VAL A 395 20.01 -14.84 -5.49
CA VAL A 395 21.36 -14.67 -4.93
C VAL A 395 22.38 -15.22 -5.92
N PRO A 396 23.42 -14.46 -6.29
CA PRO A 396 24.47 -14.95 -7.17
C PRO A 396 25.10 -16.25 -6.63
N GLY A 397 25.23 -17.26 -7.48
CA GLY A 397 25.80 -18.57 -7.10
C GLY A 397 24.85 -19.51 -6.36
N ILE A 398 23.60 -19.10 -6.11
CA ILE A 398 22.56 -19.97 -5.53
C ILE A 398 21.53 -20.29 -6.62
N GLU A 399 21.25 -21.57 -6.82
CA GLU A 399 20.41 -22.05 -7.94
C GLU A 399 18.91 -21.74 -7.76
N PHE A 400 18.49 -21.46 -6.53
CA PHE A 400 17.09 -21.21 -6.18
C PHE A 400 16.87 -19.80 -5.58
N PRO A 401 15.71 -19.19 -5.79
CA PRO A 401 15.34 -17.95 -5.12
C PRO A 401 15.14 -18.16 -3.61
N VAL A 402 15.41 -17.12 -2.84
CA VAL A 402 15.20 -17.09 -1.38
C VAL A 402 14.26 -15.95 -1.01
N VAL A 403 13.60 -16.07 0.14
CA VAL A 403 12.76 -15.01 0.71
C VAL A 403 13.42 -14.46 1.96
N VAL A 404 13.67 -13.14 1.96
CA VAL A 404 14.12 -12.39 3.13
C VAL A 404 12.87 -11.89 3.86
N ARG A 405 12.67 -12.34 5.10
CA ARG A 405 11.53 -11.98 5.95
C ARG A 405 11.98 -10.97 7.00
N ARG A 406 11.33 -9.80 7.04
CA ARG A 406 11.54 -8.73 8.05
C ARG A 406 10.30 -8.59 8.90
N LYS A 407 10.45 -8.52 10.23
CA LYS A 407 9.31 -8.32 11.13
C LYS A 407 8.82 -6.88 11.03
N VAL A 408 7.57 -6.67 10.62
CA VAL A 408 6.96 -5.34 10.57
C VAL A 408 6.58 -4.96 12.00
N ALA A 409 6.94 -3.74 12.43
CA ALA A 409 6.65 -3.24 13.77
C ALA A 409 5.18 -2.81 13.91
N ALA A 410 4.25 -3.69 13.55
CA ALA A 410 2.84 -3.53 13.85
C ALA A 410 2.60 -4.03 15.29
N LEU A 411 2.12 -3.11 16.14
CA LEU A 411 1.39 -3.47 17.34
C LEU A 411 0.24 -4.42 16.95
N CYS A 412 0.00 -5.43 17.79
CA CYS A 412 -1.08 -6.41 17.69
C CYS A 412 -0.86 -7.64 16.78
N ARG A 413 0.17 -8.45 17.05
CA ARG A 413 -0.12 -9.89 17.19
C ARG A 413 -0.66 -10.09 18.60
N ARG A 414 -1.97 -10.25 18.73
CA ARG A 414 -2.64 -10.50 20.02
C ARG A 414 -2.64 -11.97 20.39
N GLU A 415 -2.42 -12.84 19.41
CA GLU A 415 -2.01 -14.22 19.61
C GLU A 415 -0.51 -14.29 19.97
N ARG A 416 -0.06 -13.44 20.88
CA ARG A 416 1.22 -13.62 21.57
C ARG A 416 0.97 -14.56 22.75
N SER A 417 0.55 -15.79 22.46
CA SER A 417 0.67 -16.83 23.47
C SER A 417 2.17 -17.11 23.65
N ARG A 418 2.60 -17.31 24.89
CA ARG A 418 3.98 -17.69 25.24
C ARG A 418 4.29 -19.15 24.82
N SER A 419 3.36 -19.82 24.15
CA SER A 419 3.36 -21.26 23.86
C SER A 419 3.37 -21.63 22.37
N PHE A 420 3.37 -20.65 21.45
CA PHE A 420 3.66 -20.97 20.05
C PHE A 420 5.14 -21.30 19.89
N LEU A 421 5.41 -22.31 19.07
CA LEU A 421 6.78 -22.74 18.79
C LEU A 421 7.52 -21.69 17.94
N SER A 422 8.84 -21.66 18.08
CA SER A 422 9.67 -20.87 17.17
C SER A 422 9.55 -21.43 15.74
N GLU A 423 9.05 -20.63 14.80
CA GLU A 423 8.92 -21.00 13.37
C GLU A 423 10.20 -21.69 12.85
N HIS A 424 11.36 -21.09 13.12
CA HIS A 424 12.65 -21.59 12.66
C HIS A 424 13.03 -22.94 13.28
N ALA A 425 12.66 -23.17 14.55
CA ALA A 425 12.88 -24.45 15.21
C ALA A 425 11.99 -25.53 14.61
N VAL A 426 10.73 -25.20 14.31
CA VAL A 426 9.76 -26.11 13.68
C VAL A 426 10.21 -26.51 12.29
N LEU A 427 10.57 -25.55 11.43
CA LEU A 427 11.06 -25.83 10.08
C LEU A 427 12.31 -26.72 10.09
N ARG A 428 13.22 -26.49 11.05
CA ARG A 428 14.39 -27.34 11.27
C ARG A 428 14.04 -28.74 11.74
N ALA A 429 13.11 -28.89 12.69
CA ALA A 429 12.67 -30.20 13.16
C ALA A 429 12.01 -31.01 12.03
N ILE A 430 11.22 -30.36 11.17
CA ILE A 430 10.66 -30.98 9.97
C ILE A 430 11.79 -31.47 9.05
N GLU A 431 12.79 -30.62 8.75
CA GLU A 431 13.91 -30.99 7.88
C GLU A 431 14.74 -32.15 8.44
N VAL A 432 15.10 -32.10 9.73
CA VAL A 432 15.92 -33.14 10.40
C VAL A 432 15.16 -34.47 10.53
N SER A 433 13.84 -34.43 10.75
CA SER A 433 13.03 -35.65 10.89
C SER A 433 12.98 -36.51 9.62
N GLY A 434 13.28 -35.93 8.45
CA GLY A 434 13.10 -36.59 7.16
C GLY A 434 11.63 -36.93 6.83
N ALA A 435 10.67 -36.42 7.61
CA ALA A 435 9.25 -36.59 7.34
C ALA A 435 8.89 -36.02 5.96
N ALA A 436 7.98 -36.67 5.24
CA ALA A 436 7.59 -36.23 3.89
C ALA A 436 6.63 -35.02 3.91
N VAL A 437 6.95 -34.02 4.75
CA VAL A 437 6.28 -32.73 4.85
C VAL A 437 7.04 -31.72 4.00
N ARG A 438 6.35 -31.00 3.13
CA ARG A 438 6.95 -29.95 2.31
C ARG A 438 6.74 -28.61 2.98
N ALA A 439 7.83 -28.05 3.49
CA ALA A 439 7.90 -26.73 4.10
C ALA A 439 9.14 -25.97 3.59
N PRO A 440 9.19 -24.63 3.72
CA PRO A 440 10.39 -23.86 3.46
C PRO A 440 11.56 -24.31 4.34
N ARG A 441 12.79 -24.29 3.82
CA ARG A 441 14.00 -24.52 4.62
C ARG A 441 14.49 -23.19 5.19
N VAL A 442 14.97 -23.22 6.43
CA VAL A 442 15.60 -22.05 7.07
C VAL A 442 17.06 -22.01 6.67
N LEU A 443 17.45 -20.96 5.95
CA LEU A 443 18.80 -20.79 5.43
C LEU A 443 19.65 -19.90 6.32
N ALA A 444 19.06 -18.87 6.92
CA ALA A 444 19.73 -18.00 7.88
C ALA A 444 18.72 -17.30 8.82
N LEU A 445 19.17 -17.00 10.04
CA LEU A 445 18.47 -16.20 11.02
C LEU A 445 19.49 -15.26 11.67
N GLY A 446 19.14 -13.99 11.84
CA GLY A 446 20.06 -13.06 12.48
C GLY A 446 19.55 -11.64 12.59
N LEU A 447 20.48 -10.77 12.98
CA LEU A 447 20.28 -9.35 13.18
C LEU A 447 21.14 -8.60 12.17
N SER A 448 20.52 -7.87 11.24
CA SER A 448 21.30 -6.99 10.36
C SER A 448 21.70 -5.74 11.14
N GLU A 449 22.96 -5.36 11.05
CA GLU A 449 23.51 -4.18 11.71
C GLU A 449 23.33 -2.96 10.79
N PRO A 450 22.37 -2.06 11.08
CA PRO A 450 22.43 -0.72 10.50
C PRO A 450 23.70 -0.03 11.02
N ARG A 451 24.13 1.05 10.36
CA ARG A 451 25.27 1.88 10.82
C ARG A 451 25.23 2.14 12.34
N ALA A 452 26.41 2.23 12.93
CA ALA A 452 26.82 2.05 14.34
C ALA A 452 26.05 2.76 15.49
N ALA A 453 24.78 3.15 15.35
CA ALA A 453 24.03 3.89 16.37
C ALA A 453 22.56 3.44 16.55
N ARG A 454 22.12 2.32 15.94
CA ARG A 454 20.70 1.93 15.92
C ARG A 454 20.43 0.48 16.31
N ALA A 455 19.19 0.24 16.75
CA ALA A 455 18.71 -1.09 17.08
C ALA A 455 18.79 -2.02 15.86
N LYS A 456 19.46 -3.16 16.04
CA LYS A 456 19.60 -4.19 15.01
C LYS A 456 18.24 -4.62 14.48
N ASP A 457 18.18 -4.94 13.19
CA ASP A 457 16.94 -5.29 12.50
C ASP A 457 16.87 -6.82 12.27
N PRO A 458 15.94 -7.53 12.93
CA PRO A 458 15.86 -8.98 12.79
C PRO A 458 15.37 -9.40 11.42
N PHE A 459 15.98 -10.44 10.88
CA PHE A 459 15.59 -11.03 9.61
C PHE A 459 15.71 -12.56 9.66
N ALA A 460 14.94 -13.22 8.78
CA ALA A 460 15.09 -14.63 8.46
C ALA A 460 15.18 -14.81 6.94
N ILE A 461 15.96 -15.78 6.49
CA ILE A 461 16.06 -16.14 5.08
C ILE A 461 15.58 -17.57 4.92
N HIS A 462 14.52 -17.77 4.16
CA HIS A 462 13.99 -19.11 3.83
C HIS A 462 14.13 -19.37 2.33
N THR A 463 14.05 -20.65 1.93
CA THR A 463 13.85 -20.99 0.52
C THR A 463 12.51 -20.42 0.04
N TYR A 464 12.48 -19.81 -1.15
CA TYR A 464 11.23 -19.32 -1.72
C TYR A 464 10.39 -20.48 -2.26
N VAL A 465 9.08 -20.44 -1.98
CA VAL A 465 8.10 -21.43 -2.45
C VAL A 465 7.15 -20.72 -3.40
N GLY A 466 7.39 -20.90 -4.70
CA GLY A 466 6.57 -20.34 -5.78
C GLY A 466 6.90 -21.02 -7.13
N PRO A 467 6.16 -20.70 -8.20
CA PRO A 467 6.37 -21.30 -9.52
C PRO A 467 7.80 -21.04 -10.03
N PRO A 468 8.56 -22.10 -10.40
CA PRO A 468 9.96 -21.97 -10.77
C PRO A 468 10.13 -21.13 -12.04
N GLY A 469 11.07 -20.19 -12.01
CA GLY A 469 11.44 -19.38 -13.18
C GLY A 469 10.42 -18.31 -13.62
N SER A 470 9.32 -18.12 -12.88
CA SER A 470 8.33 -17.08 -13.20
C SER A 470 8.30 -15.96 -12.16
N ASP A 471 8.00 -14.74 -12.61
CA ASP A 471 7.72 -13.57 -11.77
C ASP A 471 6.27 -13.57 -11.22
N ARG A 472 5.57 -14.71 -11.27
CA ARG A 472 4.18 -14.81 -10.82
C ARG A 472 4.10 -15.04 -9.31
N PRO A 473 3.10 -14.46 -8.63
CA PRO A 473 2.83 -14.77 -7.22
C PRO A 473 2.50 -16.26 -7.05
N PRO A 474 2.70 -16.82 -5.83
CA PRO A 474 2.34 -18.22 -5.56
C PRO A 474 0.85 -18.48 -5.85
N ASP A 475 0.55 -19.63 -6.44
CA ASP A 475 -0.83 -20.08 -6.67
C ASP A 475 -1.36 -20.74 -5.39
N HIS A 476 -2.48 -20.23 -4.89
CA HIS A 476 -3.10 -20.65 -3.63
C HIS A 476 -4.50 -21.22 -3.87
N PRO A 477 -4.92 -22.30 -3.17
CA PRO A 477 -6.26 -22.89 -3.31
C PRO A 477 -7.37 -22.07 -2.63
N VAL A 478 -7.50 -20.80 -2.99
CA VAL A 478 -8.43 -19.82 -2.37
C VAL A 478 -9.91 -20.19 -2.52
N HIS A 479 -10.22 -20.96 -3.55
CA HIS A 479 -11.55 -21.48 -3.87
C HIS A 479 -11.81 -22.89 -3.31
N GLY A 480 -10.89 -23.40 -2.48
CA GLY A 480 -10.94 -24.75 -1.93
C GLY A 480 -9.97 -25.70 -2.63
N LEU A 481 -9.77 -26.86 -1.99
CA LEU A 481 -8.87 -27.91 -2.46
C LEU A 481 -9.52 -28.78 -3.55
N LEU A 482 -8.72 -29.17 -4.52
CA LEU A 482 -9.02 -30.26 -5.44
C LEU A 482 -8.89 -31.62 -4.71
N PRO A 483 -9.54 -32.70 -5.19
CA PRO A 483 -9.49 -34.01 -4.51
C PRO A 483 -8.08 -34.55 -4.26
N HIS A 484 -7.16 -34.36 -5.21
CA HIS A 484 -5.76 -34.79 -5.05
C HIS A 484 -4.97 -33.87 -4.10
N GLU A 485 -5.30 -32.58 -4.04
CA GLU A 485 -4.71 -31.62 -3.10
C GLU A 485 -5.15 -31.95 -1.66
N ALA A 486 -6.41 -32.32 -1.46
CA ALA A 486 -6.92 -32.79 -0.18
C ALA A 486 -6.22 -34.09 0.28
N ASP A 487 -6.01 -35.03 -0.65
CA ASP A 487 -5.28 -36.26 -0.37
C ASP A 487 -3.84 -36.02 0.10
N GLU A 488 -3.19 -35.04 -0.53
CA GLU A 488 -1.81 -34.66 -0.25
C GLU A 488 -1.67 -33.84 1.02
N LEU A 489 -2.63 -32.96 1.31
CA LEU A 489 -2.69 -32.25 2.57
C LEU A 489 -2.76 -33.24 3.74
N VAL A 490 -3.68 -34.20 3.68
CA VAL A 490 -3.78 -35.25 4.69
C VAL A 490 -2.52 -36.08 4.78
N ALA A 491 -1.88 -36.39 3.64
CA ALA A 491 -0.60 -37.10 3.65
C ALA A 491 0.45 -36.35 4.47
N GLN A 492 0.64 -35.05 4.23
CA GLN A 492 1.58 -34.23 4.99
C GLN A 492 1.20 -34.09 6.47
N LEU A 493 -0.10 -33.92 6.78
CA LEU A 493 -0.56 -33.90 8.17
C LEU A 493 -0.29 -35.22 8.92
N CYS A 494 -0.35 -36.36 8.23
CA CYS A 494 0.03 -37.64 8.81
C CYS A 494 1.55 -37.73 9.03
N GLU A 495 2.36 -37.14 8.15
CA GLU A 495 3.83 -37.13 8.31
C GLU A 495 4.28 -36.23 9.46
N LEU A 496 3.50 -35.19 9.80
CA LEU A 496 3.78 -34.34 10.97
C LEU A 496 3.73 -35.09 12.31
N THR A 497 3.03 -36.22 12.39
CA THR A 497 3.02 -37.05 13.62
C THR A 497 4.36 -37.76 13.86
N LYS A 498 5.23 -37.81 12.85
CA LYS A 498 6.57 -38.43 12.94
C LYS A 498 7.66 -37.44 13.37
N VAL A 499 7.34 -36.15 13.49
CA VAL A 499 8.29 -35.12 13.92
C VAL A 499 8.44 -35.17 15.45
N GLU A 500 9.67 -35.30 15.94
CA GLU A 500 9.97 -35.41 17.38
C GLU A 500 9.63 -34.12 18.13
N CYS A 501 8.45 -34.10 18.75
CA CYS A 501 7.90 -32.94 19.45
C CYS A 501 8.64 -32.60 20.76
N SER A 502 9.28 -33.58 21.41
CA SER A 502 10.05 -33.40 22.65
C SER A 502 11.26 -32.49 22.49
N SER A 503 11.83 -32.43 21.28
CA SER A 503 12.93 -31.52 20.93
C SER A 503 12.50 -30.04 20.80
N LEU A 504 11.20 -29.82 20.54
CA LEU A 504 10.61 -28.50 20.32
C LEU A 504 10.00 -27.94 21.61
N ASP A 505 9.34 -28.79 22.39
CA ASP A 505 8.82 -28.48 23.72
C ASP A 505 8.95 -29.71 24.64
N PRO A 506 9.82 -29.66 25.66
CA PRO A 506 9.96 -30.75 26.63
C PRO A 506 8.67 -31.09 27.38
N ALA A 507 7.67 -30.18 27.44
CA ALA A 507 6.39 -30.40 28.09
C ALA A 507 5.31 -31.03 27.17
N ALA A 508 5.65 -31.31 25.91
CA ALA A 508 4.74 -31.76 24.86
C ALA A 508 3.89 -33.00 25.20
N GLU A 509 4.45 -33.96 25.93
CA GLU A 509 3.80 -35.24 26.23
C GLU A 509 2.70 -35.14 27.30
N SER A 510 2.73 -34.08 28.12
CA SER A 510 1.77 -33.84 29.21
C SER A 510 0.72 -32.77 28.91
N LEU A 511 0.64 -32.32 27.66
CA LEU A 511 -0.15 -31.15 27.28
C LEU A 511 -1.66 -31.49 27.13
N ASP A 512 -2.50 -30.94 28.02
CA ASP A 512 -3.95 -30.83 27.76
C ASP A 512 -4.19 -29.74 26.71
N PHE A 513 -4.04 -30.11 25.44
CA PHE A 513 -4.18 -29.20 24.31
C PHE A 513 -5.57 -28.53 24.26
N PHE A 514 -6.65 -29.27 24.55
CA PHE A 514 -8.00 -28.70 24.51
C PHE A 514 -8.24 -27.73 25.67
N GLY A 515 -7.76 -28.07 26.87
CA GLY A 515 -7.73 -27.16 28.01
C GLY A 515 -6.99 -25.87 27.68
N TRP A 516 -5.78 -25.98 27.12
CA TRP A 516 -4.99 -24.84 26.65
C TRP A 516 -5.74 -24.00 25.60
N LEU A 517 -6.32 -24.63 24.57
CA LEU A 517 -7.05 -23.95 23.50
C LEU A 517 -8.23 -23.11 24.02
N ARG A 518 -8.95 -23.63 25.02
CA ARG A 518 -10.04 -22.90 25.70
C ARG A 518 -9.50 -21.68 26.46
N GLN A 519 -8.42 -21.86 27.20
CA GLN A 519 -7.80 -20.79 27.98
C GLN A 519 -7.24 -19.69 27.07
N GLU A 520 -6.63 -20.03 25.94
CA GLU A 520 -6.16 -19.06 24.96
C GLU A 520 -7.30 -18.26 24.35
N LEU A 521 -8.43 -18.91 24.01
CA LEU A 521 -9.61 -18.19 23.52
C LEU A 521 -10.16 -17.23 24.58
N VAL A 522 -10.23 -17.65 25.85
CA VAL A 522 -10.65 -16.78 26.95
C VAL A 522 -9.69 -15.61 27.13
N ARG A 523 -8.37 -15.86 27.11
CA ARG A 523 -7.34 -14.81 27.20
C ARG A 523 -7.48 -13.80 26.06
N LEU A 524 -7.63 -14.28 24.83
CA LEU A 524 -7.84 -13.43 23.65
C LEU A 524 -9.01 -12.47 23.88
N VAL A 525 -10.14 -12.96 24.38
CA VAL A 525 -11.34 -12.12 24.66
C VAL A 525 -11.08 -11.12 25.79
N LEU A 526 -10.37 -11.51 26.85
CA LEU A 526 -10.03 -10.63 27.96
C LEU A 526 -9.02 -9.53 27.56
N GLU A 527 -8.14 -9.80 26.60
CA GLU A 527 -7.13 -8.88 26.09
C GLU A 527 -7.62 -7.99 24.94
N LEU A 528 -8.87 -8.16 24.48
CA LEU A 528 -9.46 -7.26 23.49
C LEU A 528 -9.50 -5.81 23.99
N PRO A 529 -9.34 -4.81 23.10
CA PRO A 529 -9.58 -3.40 23.40
C PRO A 529 -10.96 -3.19 24.01
N LYS A 530 -11.08 -2.19 24.89
CA LYS A 530 -12.34 -1.88 25.59
C LYS A 530 -13.47 -1.60 24.61
N GLU A 531 -13.16 -0.99 23.48
CA GLU A 531 -14.08 -0.68 22.39
C GLU A 531 -14.64 -1.97 21.75
N SER A 532 -13.75 -2.93 21.43
CA SER A 532 -14.12 -4.23 20.88
C SER A 532 -14.92 -5.07 21.88
N GLN A 533 -14.54 -5.05 23.16
CA GLN A 533 -15.29 -5.72 24.24
C GLN A 533 -16.68 -5.13 24.42
N GLN A 534 -16.81 -3.80 24.37
CA GLN A 534 -18.10 -3.13 24.49
C GLN A 534 -19.03 -3.50 23.32
N LEU A 535 -18.49 -3.52 22.11
CA LEU A 535 -19.26 -3.91 20.93
C LEU A 535 -19.63 -5.39 20.95
N ALA A 536 -18.74 -6.28 21.40
CA ALA A 536 -19.02 -7.70 21.56
C ALA A 536 -20.22 -7.93 22.51
N ARG A 537 -20.24 -7.22 23.65
CA ARG A 537 -21.36 -7.23 24.59
C ARG A 537 -22.66 -6.75 23.95
N ASN A 538 -22.61 -5.66 23.18
CA ASN A 538 -23.78 -5.12 22.49
C ASN A 538 -24.33 -6.10 21.42
N LEU A 539 -23.46 -6.90 20.81
CA LEU A 539 -23.80 -7.94 19.83
C LEU A 539 -24.21 -9.28 20.47
N GLY A 540 -24.24 -9.36 21.80
CA GLY A 540 -24.66 -10.55 22.55
C GLY A 540 -23.59 -11.62 22.74
N LEU A 541 -22.32 -11.33 22.42
CA LEU A 541 -21.20 -12.21 22.71
C LEU A 541 -20.81 -12.13 24.20
N PRO A 542 -20.48 -13.25 24.88
CA PRO A 542 -20.13 -13.26 26.29
C PRO A 542 -18.79 -12.54 26.56
N ASP A 543 -18.57 -12.09 27.79
CA ASP A 543 -17.23 -11.71 28.24
C ASP A 543 -16.36 -12.96 28.51
N GLY A 544 -15.06 -12.75 28.77
CA GLY A 544 -14.12 -13.85 28.95
C GLY A 544 -14.46 -14.81 30.09
N TYR A 545 -15.01 -14.30 31.20
CA TYR A 545 -15.39 -15.13 32.35
C TYR A 545 -16.59 -16.00 32.01
N ARG A 546 -17.65 -15.42 31.43
CA ARG A 546 -18.83 -16.16 31.00
C ARG A 546 -18.50 -17.15 29.88
N LEU A 547 -17.59 -16.78 28.98
CA LEU A 547 -17.10 -17.67 27.94
C LEU A 547 -16.39 -18.90 28.56
N SER A 548 -15.56 -18.70 29.58
CA SER A 548 -14.89 -19.78 30.31
C SER A 548 -15.88 -20.81 30.87
N GLU A 549 -16.96 -20.36 31.52
CA GLU A 549 -18.01 -21.25 32.05
C GLU A 549 -18.72 -22.06 30.95
N ILE A 550 -18.99 -21.44 29.81
CA ILE A 550 -19.64 -22.09 28.66
C ILE A 550 -18.69 -23.15 28.07
N LEU A 551 -17.43 -22.78 27.86
CA LEU A 551 -16.43 -23.67 27.27
C LEU A 551 -16.02 -24.82 28.21
N GLY A 552 -16.14 -24.62 29.52
CA GLY A 552 -15.87 -25.63 30.56
C GLY A 552 -16.73 -26.89 30.44
N ARG A 553 -17.88 -26.82 29.77
CA ARG A 553 -18.81 -27.95 29.60
C ARG A 553 -18.40 -28.93 28.50
N TYR A 554 -17.56 -28.48 27.57
CA TYR A 554 -17.09 -29.32 26.48
C TYR A 554 -15.83 -30.06 26.88
N HIS A 555 -15.73 -31.29 26.40
CA HIS A 555 -14.58 -32.17 26.53
C HIS A 555 -14.37 -32.85 25.19
N VAL A 556 -13.13 -33.24 24.91
CA VAL A 556 -12.77 -34.04 23.74
C VAL A 556 -12.02 -35.28 24.21
N THR A 557 -12.08 -36.33 23.41
CA THR A 557 -11.35 -37.57 23.61
C THR A 557 -9.84 -37.29 23.58
N PRO A 558 -9.07 -37.65 24.61
CA PRO A 558 -7.62 -37.44 24.62
C PRO A 558 -6.93 -38.26 23.52
N ARG A 559 -6.12 -37.63 22.69
CA ARG A 559 -5.34 -38.25 21.60
C ARG A 559 -3.85 -38.02 21.79
N ALA A 560 -3.04 -38.82 21.10
CA ALA A 560 -1.60 -38.55 21.03
C ALA A 560 -1.34 -37.20 20.34
N SER A 561 -0.43 -36.41 20.92
CA SER A 561 -0.07 -35.10 20.39
C SER A 561 0.78 -35.23 19.12
N ALA A 562 0.65 -34.25 18.23
CA ALA A 562 1.46 -34.11 17.03
C ALA A 562 1.83 -32.63 16.80
N LEU A 563 2.82 -32.40 15.93
CA LEU A 563 3.11 -31.05 15.45
C LEU A 563 1.95 -30.56 14.56
N LEU A 564 1.41 -29.40 14.91
CA LEU A 564 0.34 -28.73 14.19
C LEU A 564 0.87 -27.46 13.54
N HIS A 565 0.34 -27.11 12.36
CA HIS A 565 0.59 -25.84 11.71
C HIS A 565 -0.10 -24.68 12.45
N GLY A 566 -1.30 -24.91 13.00
CA GLY A 566 -2.01 -23.94 13.82
C GLY A 566 -2.72 -22.81 13.06
N ASP A 567 -2.36 -22.51 11.81
CA ASP A 567 -3.13 -21.59 10.94
C ASP A 567 -3.23 -22.05 9.48
N LEU A 568 -3.79 -23.24 9.26
CA LEU A 568 -3.81 -23.89 7.94
C LEU A 568 -4.89 -23.32 7.00
N ASN A 569 -4.81 -22.03 6.71
CA ASN A 569 -5.70 -21.32 5.79
C ASN A 569 -5.23 -21.48 4.31
N PRO A 570 -6.05 -21.16 3.30
CA PRO A 570 -5.70 -21.45 1.90
C PRO A 570 -4.51 -20.63 1.38
N TRP A 571 -4.19 -19.49 1.98
CA TRP A 571 -3.02 -18.68 1.62
C TRP A 571 -1.71 -19.22 2.19
N ASN A 572 -1.79 -20.12 3.19
CA ASN A 572 -0.63 -20.83 3.74
C ASN A 572 -0.35 -22.14 2.99
N LEU A 573 -1.06 -22.39 1.89
CA LEU A 573 -0.86 -23.52 0.99
C LEU A 573 -0.44 -23.00 -0.39
N VAL A 574 0.70 -23.47 -0.90
CA VAL A 574 1.19 -23.12 -2.25
C VAL A 574 1.11 -24.33 -3.17
N ARG A 575 0.45 -24.17 -4.31
CA ARG A 575 0.40 -25.16 -5.39
C ARG A 575 1.72 -25.23 -6.12
N ARG A 576 2.10 -26.44 -6.53
CA ARG A 576 3.27 -26.68 -7.36
C ARG A 576 2.89 -27.00 -8.79
N GLU A 577 3.64 -26.46 -9.75
CA GLU A 577 3.54 -26.86 -11.14
C GLU A 577 4.19 -28.25 -11.35
N GLY A 578 3.55 -29.08 -12.19
CA GLY A 578 4.06 -30.39 -12.61
C GLY A 578 3.65 -31.57 -11.74
N ARG A 579 4.06 -31.62 -10.46
CA ARG A 579 3.61 -32.67 -9.53
C ARG A 579 2.46 -32.15 -8.69
N ALA A 580 1.30 -32.83 -8.77
CA ALA A 580 0.16 -32.62 -7.89
C ALA A 580 0.63 -32.56 -6.43
N GLY A 581 0.73 -31.37 -5.86
CA GLY A 581 1.43 -31.18 -4.61
C GLY A 581 1.22 -29.81 -3.99
N LEU A 582 1.12 -29.81 -2.66
CA LEU A 582 1.03 -28.61 -1.83
C LEU A 582 2.32 -28.47 -1.03
N THR A 583 2.77 -27.22 -0.85
CA THR A 583 3.78 -26.85 0.15
C THR A 583 3.10 -25.99 1.21
N ILE A 584 3.36 -26.29 2.48
CA ILE A 584 2.80 -25.56 3.63
C ILE A 584 3.81 -24.50 4.06
N ILE A 585 3.38 -23.24 4.10
CA ILE A 585 4.20 -22.08 4.45
C ILE A 585 3.63 -21.35 5.68
N ASP A 586 4.43 -20.48 6.30
CA ASP A 586 4.03 -19.61 7.42
C ASP A 586 3.75 -20.35 8.75
N TRP A 587 4.79 -21.00 9.28
CA TRP A 587 4.74 -21.85 10.48
C TRP A 587 4.78 -21.07 11.80
N GLU A 588 4.38 -19.79 11.80
CA GLU A 588 4.49 -18.90 12.96
C GLU A 588 3.49 -19.21 14.08
N MET A 589 2.43 -19.94 13.75
CA MET A 589 1.40 -20.39 14.70
C MET A 589 1.53 -21.88 15.03
N ALA A 590 2.66 -22.48 14.68
CA ALA A 590 2.91 -23.88 14.94
C ALA A 590 2.85 -24.18 16.45
N VAL A 591 2.18 -25.28 16.78
CA VAL A 591 1.91 -25.70 18.16
C VAL A 591 1.88 -27.22 18.22
N ILE A 592 2.10 -27.79 19.39
CA ILE A 592 1.95 -29.24 19.60
C ILE A 592 0.56 -29.49 20.20
N GLY A 593 -0.17 -30.45 19.65
CA GLY A 593 -1.54 -30.69 20.10
C GLY A 593 -2.27 -31.80 19.37
N ASP A 594 -3.60 -31.76 19.47
CA ASP A 594 -4.47 -32.77 18.84
C ASP A 594 -4.47 -32.64 17.30
N PRO A 595 -4.05 -33.66 16.54
CA PRO A 595 -4.01 -33.62 15.07
C PRO A 595 -5.37 -33.39 14.39
N LEU A 596 -6.48 -33.65 15.08
CA LEU A 596 -7.82 -33.33 14.57
C LEU A 596 -8.00 -31.83 14.38
N TYR A 597 -7.32 -31.02 15.19
CA TYR A 597 -7.48 -29.58 15.23
C TYR A 597 -7.16 -28.90 13.90
N ASP A 598 -6.02 -29.23 13.29
CA ASP A 598 -5.59 -28.63 12.02
C ASP A 598 -6.55 -28.93 10.87
N LEU A 599 -7.12 -30.14 10.82
CA LEU A 599 -8.15 -30.49 9.85
C LEU A 599 -9.42 -29.65 10.03
N VAL A 600 -9.89 -29.54 11.27
CA VAL A 600 -11.09 -28.76 11.58
C VAL A 600 -10.87 -27.28 11.29
N ARG A 601 -9.73 -26.73 11.71
CA ARG A 601 -9.36 -25.34 11.46
C ARG A 601 -9.21 -25.06 9.97
N HIS A 602 -8.57 -25.96 9.21
CA HIS A 602 -8.47 -25.83 7.76
C HIS A 602 -9.84 -25.72 7.10
N MET A 603 -10.77 -26.62 7.43
CA MET A 603 -12.12 -26.63 6.86
C MET A 603 -12.98 -25.44 7.31
N HIS A 604 -12.65 -24.82 8.44
CA HIS A 604 -13.26 -23.58 8.90
C HIS A 604 -12.75 -22.37 8.12
N LEU A 605 -11.44 -22.32 7.84
CA LEU A 605 -10.78 -21.20 7.15
C LEU A 605 -10.85 -21.30 5.62
N THR A 606 -11.12 -22.49 5.07
CA THR A 606 -11.08 -22.78 3.63
C THR A 606 -12.45 -23.23 3.12
N PRO A 607 -12.93 -22.72 1.97
CA PRO A 607 -14.10 -23.27 1.29
C PRO A 607 -13.98 -24.77 1.06
N THR A 608 -14.77 -25.54 1.78
CA THR A 608 -14.68 -27.00 1.75
C THR A 608 -16.03 -27.57 1.35
N ARG A 609 -16.10 -28.17 0.16
CA ARG A 609 -17.30 -28.87 -0.30
C ARG A 609 -17.54 -30.12 0.55
N PRO A 610 -18.80 -30.57 0.75
CA PRO A 610 -19.10 -31.74 1.57
C PRO A 610 -18.30 -33.00 1.19
N GLU A 611 -18.08 -33.21 -0.10
CA GLU A 611 -17.35 -34.36 -0.64
C GLU A 611 -15.86 -34.29 -0.30
N ILE A 612 -15.26 -33.09 -0.35
CA ILE A 612 -13.86 -32.86 0.05
C ILE A 612 -13.70 -33.06 1.56
N ARG A 613 -14.62 -32.54 2.37
CA ARG A 613 -14.61 -32.76 3.83
C ARG A 613 -14.66 -34.24 4.17
N GLN A 614 -15.57 -34.99 3.56
CA GLN A 614 -15.67 -36.43 3.77
C GLN A 614 -14.37 -37.13 3.39
N ARG A 615 -13.79 -36.76 2.24
CA ARG A 615 -12.50 -37.30 1.77
C ARG A 615 -11.35 -37.03 2.74
N LEU A 616 -11.26 -35.80 3.28
CA LEU A 616 -10.24 -35.42 4.26
C LEU A 616 -10.31 -36.33 5.50
N PHE A 617 -11.49 -36.45 6.12
CA PHE A 617 -11.67 -37.27 7.32
C PHE A 617 -11.45 -38.76 7.07
N GLU A 618 -12.03 -39.32 6.00
CA GLU A 618 -11.90 -40.75 5.70
C GLU A 618 -10.45 -41.15 5.43
N ARG A 619 -9.71 -40.31 4.71
CA ARG A 619 -8.30 -40.56 4.42
C ARG A 619 -7.43 -40.42 5.67
N TRP A 620 -7.71 -39.41 6.49
CA TRP A 620 -6.98 -39.18 7.74
C TRP A 620 -7.17 -40.34 8.72
N GLN A 621 -8.43 -40.75 8.95
CA GLN A 621 -8.75 -41.90 9.79
C GLN A 621 -8.09 -43.19 9.28
N ARG A 622 -8.03 -43.40 7.95
CA ARG A 622 -7.43 -44.61 7.36
C ARG A 622 -5.90 -44.65 7.47
N ARG A 623 -5.24 -43.49 7.48
CA ARG A 623 -3.77 -43.40 7.43
C ARG A 623 -3.11 -43.34 8.78
N LEU A 624 -3.75 -42.76 9.79
CA LEU A 624 -3.18 -42.65 11.12
C LEU A 624 -3.63 -43.78 12.05
N PRO A 625 -2.76 -44.21 12.99
CA PRO A 625 -3.15 -45.12 14.07
C PRO A 625 -4.34 -44.60 14.89
N ASP A 626 -5.04 -45.51 15.56
CA ASP A 626 -6.23 -45.20 16.36
C ASP A 626 -5.95 -44.19 17.49
N GLU A 627 -4.74 -44.18 18.05
CA GLU A 627 -4.34 -43.24 19.12
C GLU A 627 -4.43 -41.76 18.71
N TYR A 628 -4.36 -41.47 17.41
CA TYR A 628 -4.50 -40.13 16.83
C TYR A 628 -5.90 -39.85 16.28
N THR A 629 -6.77 -40.85 16.18
CA THR A 629 -8.06 -40.71 15.46
C THR A 629 -9.28 -41.08 16.29
N LYS A 630 -9.14 -41.86 17.37
CA LYS A 630 -10.25 -42.28 18.24
C LYS A 630 -11.18 -41.13 18.66
N GLY A 631 -12.49 -41.33 18.62
CA GLY A 631 -13.52 -40.34 19.03
C GLY A 631 -13.66 -39.09 18.13
N TRP A 632 -13.03 -39.06 16.95
CA TRP A 632 -13.01 -37.84 16.12
C TRP A 632 -14.39 -37.39 15.65
N ARG A 633 -15.34 -38.32 15.47
CA ARG A 633 -16.69 -38.05 14.93
C ARG A 633 -17.51 -37.19 15.89
N GLU A 634 -17.33 -37.44 17.19
CA GLU A 634 -17.97 -36.73 18.28
C GLU A 634 -17.26 -35.41 18.59
N ASP A 635 -15.93 -35.34 18.39
CA ASP A 635 -15.09 -34.22 18.82
C ASP A 635 -14.90 -33.11 17.77
N TRP A 636 -14.91 -33.43 16.47
CA TRP A 636 -14.73 -32.41 15.43
C TRP A 636 -15.77 -31.26 15.48
N PRO A 637 -17.06 -31.48 15.85
CA PRO A 637 -18.02 -30.40 16.02
C PRO A 637 -17.68 -29.49 17.19
N VAL A 638 -17.00 -30.01 18.22
CA VAL A 638 -16.54 -29.24 19.39
C VAL A 638 -15.43 -28.29 18.99
N TYR A 639 -14.40 -28.79 18.28
CA TYR A 639 -13.34 -27.94 17.74
C TYR A 639 -13.89 -26.88 16.78
N ARG A 640 -14.82 -27.27 15.89
CA ARG A 640 -15.45 -26.31 14.97
C ARG A 640 -16.18 -25.21 15.71
N ARG A 641 -16.84 -25.54 16.83
CA ARG A 641 -17.52 -24.57 17.69
C ARG A 641 -16.55 -23.54 18.25
N ILE A 642 -15.39 -23.99 18.75
CA ILE A 642 -14.32 -23.11 19.25
C ILE A 642 -13.85 -22.16 18.15
N GLU A 643 -13.62 -22.65 16.94
CA GLU A 643 -13.16 -21.83 15.81
C GLU A 643 -14.20 -20.77 15.38
N ILE A 644 -15.47 -21.14 15.32
CA ILE A 644 -16.57 -20.20 15.02
C ILE A 644 -16.61 -19.08 16.06
N ILE A 645 -16.48 -19.42 17.35
CA ILE A 645 -16.46 -18.44 18.43
C ILE A 645 -15.23 -17.54 18.30
N ARG A 646 -14.03 -18.11 18.06
CA ARG A 646 -12.80 -17.33 17.89
C ARG A 646 -12.92 -16.32 16.74
N SER A 647 -13.37 -16.77 15.56
CA SER A 647 -13.56 -15.89 14.41
C SER A 647 -14.51 -14.74 14.70
N ALA A 648 -15.59 -14.96 15.45
CA ALA A 648 -16.51 -13.89 15.82
C ALA A 648 -15.82 -12.77 16.63
N TYR A 649 -14.93 -13.08 17.56
CA TYR A 649 -14.20 -12.03 18.30
C TYR A 649 -13.08 -11.39 17.47
N VAL A 650 -12.33 -12.20 16.71
CA VAL A 650 -11.20 -11.71 15.91
C VAL A 650 -11.67 -10.80 14.77
N ASP A 651 -12.74 -11.18 14.07
CA ASP A 651 -13.27 -10.39 12.95
C ASP A 651 -14.01 -9.13 13.43
N LEU A 652 -14.69 -9.20 14.59
CA LEU A 652 -15.25 -8.02 15.26
C LEU A 652 -14.16 -7.01 15.59
N ASP A 653 -13.06 -7.48 16.16
CA ASP A 653 -11.98 -6.60 16.52
C ASP A 653 -11.28 -5.99 15.30
N ARG A 654 -11.10 -6.76 14.22
CA ARG A 654 -10.59 -6.24 12.93
C ARG A 654 -11.51 -5.17 12.35
N LEU A 655 -12.82 -5.33 12.50
CA LEU A 655 -13.82 -4.32 12.13
C LEU A 655 -13.70 -3.03 12.94
N VAL A 656 -13.50 -3.15 14.26
CA VAL A 656 -13.38 -1.99 15.17
C VAL A 656 -12.05 -1.25 14.99
N THR A 657 -10.96 -2.00 14.85
CA THR A 657 -9.60 -1.46 14.85
C THR A 657 -9.09 -1.10 13.46
N GLY A 658 -9.76 -1.57 12.40
CA GLY A 658 -9.32 -1.36 11.03
C GLY A 658 -8.08 -2.15 10.63
N ALA A 659 -7.58 -3.05 11.48
CA ALA A 659 -6.28 -3.69 11.31
C ALA A 659 -6.25 -4.65 10.11
N SER A 660 -5.24 -4.48 9.25
CA SER A 660 -4.87 -5.43 8.19
C SER A 660 -5.96 -5.74 7.14
N LEU A 661 -6.93 -4.84 6.95
CA LEU A 661 -8.05 -5.01 6.01
C LEU A 661 -7.62 -5.10 4.54
N ASP A 662 -6.40 -4.69 4.21
CA ASP A 662 -5.83 -4.80 2.87
C ASP A 662 -5.32 -6.22 2.57
N ALA A 663 -5.14 -7.06 3.60
CA ALA A 663 -4.77 -8.47 3.42
C ALA A 663 -5.99 -9.27 2.90
N PRO A 664 -5.85 -10.06 1.80
CA PRO A 664 -6.98 -10.76 1.18
C PRO A 664 -7.77 -11.68 2.12
N ASN A 665 -7.09 -12.34 3.07
CA ASN A 665 -7.71 -13.20 4.08
C ASN A 665 -8.58 -12.42 5.08
N VAL A 666 -8.14 -11.22 5.48
CA VAL A 666 -8.85 -10.38 6.45
C VAL A 666 -10.09 -9.75 5.81
N ARG A 667 -9.97 -9.24 4.58
CA ARG A 667 -11.09 -8.65 3.84
C ARG A 667 -12.25 -9.63 3.68
N ARG A 668 -11.95 -10.86 3.27
CA ARG A 668 -12.94 -11.95 3.14
C ARG A 668 -13.65 -12.25 4.47
N ALA A 669 -12.90 -12.35 5.56
CA ALA A 669 -13.45 -12.68 6.88
C ALA A 669 -14.43 -11.58 7.33
N VAL A 670 -14.04 -10.33 7.15
CA VAL A 670 -14.83 -9.13 7.49
C VAL A 670 -16.12 -9.03 6.66
N ASP A 671 -16.06 -9.29 5.35
CA ASP A 671 -17.25 -9.28 4.49
C ASP A 671 -18.28 -10.36 4.89
N SER A 672 -17.86 -11.42 5.59
CA SER A 672 -18.71 -12.52 6.06
C SER A 672 -19.15 -12.42 7.53
N TYR A 673 -18.80 -11.34 8.23
CA TYR A 673 -18.91 -11.24 9.69
C TYR A 673 -20.32 -11.49 10.25
N GLY A 674 -21.37 -11.04 9.56
CA GLY A 674 -22.76 -11.26 9.99
C GLY A 674 -23.13 -12.76 10.09
N MET A 675 -22.62 -13.59 9.17
CA MET A 675 -22.82 -15.04 9.23
C MET A 675 -21.99 -15.68 10.34
N THR A 676 -20.75 -15.23 10.53
CA THR A 676 -19.86 -15.67 11.62
C THR A 676 -20.49 -15.41 12.98
N LEU A 677 -21.04 -14.21 13.19
CA LEU A 677 -21.72 -13.82 14.43
C LEU A 677 -22.96 -14.67 14.71
N ALA A 678 -23.83 -14.90 13.70
CA ALA A 678 -25.01 -15.74 13.86
C ALA A 678 -24.63 -17.19 14.23
N ALA A 679 -23.61 -17.75 13.57
CA ALA A 679 -23.11 -19.09 13.86
C ALA A 679 -22.48 -19.18 15.27
N ALA A 680 -21.78 -18.14 15.72
CA ALA A 680 -21.20 -18.07 17.06
C ALA A 680 -22.26 -17.98 18.16
N THR A 681 -23.29 -17.16 17.98
CA THR A 681 -24.39 -17.04 18.94
C THR A 681 -25.17 -18.35 19.08
N ALA A 682 -25.44 -19.03 17.96
CA ALA A 682 -26.04 -20.37 17.96
C ALA A 682 -25.13 -21.41 18.66
N SER A 683 -23.83 -21.35 18.39
CA SER A 683 -22.81 -22.20 19.02
C SER A 683 -22.69 -22.01 20.53
N LEU A 684 -23.00 -20.82 21.05
CA LEU A 684 -22.97 -20.51 22.48
C LEU A 684 -24.27 -20.89 23.19
N GLY A 685 -25.31 -21.32 22.47
CA GLY A 685 -26.62 -21.66 23.04
C GLY A 685 -27.33 -20.47 23.66
N LEU A 686 -27.00 -19.25 23.22
CA LEU A 686 -27.59 -18.02 23.72
C LEU A 686 -28.89 -17.72 22.94
N PRO A 687 -29.97 -17.29 23.61
CA PRO A 687 -31.17 -16.85 22.91
C PRO A 687 -30.79 -15.65 22.02
N ALA A 688 -31.28 -15.65 20.77
CA ALA A 688 -31.15 -14.51 19.88
C ALA A 688 -31.90 -13.32 20.50
N LYS A 689 -31.24 -12.56 21.38
CA LYS A 689 -31.79 -11.30 21.85
C LYS A 689 -31.93 -10.40 20.63
N TRP A 690 -33.16 -9.93 20.39
CA TRP A 690 -33.41 -8.83 19.47
C TRP A 690 -32.56 -7.64 19.91
N THR A 691 -31.44 -7.41 19.24
CA THR A 691 -30.64 -6.21 19.44
C THR A 691 -31.44 -5.02 18.91
N ALA A 692 -31.86 -4.16 19.83
CA ALA A 692 -32.39 -2.85 19.53
C ALA A 692 -31.28 -1.98 18.91
N ASN A 693 -31.17 -1.97 17.57
CA ASN A 693 -30.84 -0.81 16.74
C ASN A 693 -30.83 -1.20 15.23
N PRO A 694 -31.89 -0.89 14.45
CA PRO A 694 -31.95 -1.22 13.02
C PRO A 694 -31.00 -0.42 12.12
N TYR A 695 -30.17 0.48 12.66
CA TYR A 695 -29.24 1.32 11.89
C TYR A 695 -27.80 0.79 11.83
N LEU A 696 -27.40 -0.17 12.67
CA LEU A 696 -26.05 -0.75 12.66
C LEU A 696 -25.83 -1.76 11.51
N ALA A 697 -26.90 -2.41 11.02
CA ALA A 697 -26.85 -3.30 9.85
C ALA A 697 -26.73 -2.55 8.51
N ARG A 698 -26.86 -1.21 8.51
CA ARG A 698 -26.77 -0.34 7.32
C ARG A 698 -25.40 0.35 7.15
N ALA A 699 -24.44 0.06 8.01
CA ALA A 699 -23.12 0.69 8.02
C ALA A 699 -22.04 -0.04 7.18
N PHE A 700 -22.42 -1.05 6.39
CA PHE A 700 -21.53 -1.76 5.44
C PHE A 700 -21.97 -1.52 4.00
N PRO A 701 -21.03 -1.44 3.03
CA PRO A 701 -21.28 -0.89 1.69
C PRO A 701 -22.26 -1.74 0.87
N PRO A 702 -23.13 -1.14 0.04
CA PRO A 702 -24.05 -1.87 -0.83
C PRO A 702 -23.30 -2.50 -2.01
N GLY A 703 -23.49 -3.81 -2.21
CA GLY A 703 -23.19 -4.48 -3.46
C GLY A 703 -24.19 -4.05 -4.53
N ASP A 704 -23.68 -3.65 -5.69
CA ASP A 704 -24.48 -3.16 -6.82
C ASP A 704 -25.18 -4.35 -7.51
N ASP A 705 -26.51 -4.36 -7.44
CA ASP A 705 -27.39 -5.38 -8.00
C ASP A 705 -27.51 -5.25 -9.52
N GLY A 706 -27.01 -6.25 -10.23
CA GLY A 706 -27.10 -6.38 -11.68
C GLY A 706 -28.41 -6.99 -12.21
N ARG A 707 -29.56 -6.30 -12.00
CA ARG A 707 -30.76 -6.19 -12.91
C ARG A 707 -31.48 -7.50 -13.39
N PRO A 708 -32.68 -7.46 -14.03
CA PRO A 708 -33.42 -6.32 -14.61
C PRO A 708 -34.91 -6.18 -14.25
N ARG A 709 -35.43 -4.98 -14.59
CA ARG A 709 -36.85 -4.62 -14.67
C ARG A 709 -37.66 -5.64 -15.49
N ALA A 710 -38.83 -6.03 -14.97
CA ALA A 710 -39.97 -6.48 -15.77
C ALA A 710 -41.26 -5.80 -15.29
N VAL A 711 -41.76 -4.92 -16.18
CA VAL A 711 -43.13 -4.56 -16.55
C VAL A 711 -44.32 -4.91 -15.62
N ARG A 712 -45.16 -3.89 -15.43
CA ARG A 712 -46.52 -3.84 -14.85
C ARG A 712 -47.46 -4.98 -15.24
N PHE A 713 -48.37 -5.35 -14.33
CA PHE A 713 -49.81 -5.48 -14.62
C PHE A 713 -50.65 -5.01 -13.42
N SER A 714 -51.77 -4.35 -13.74
CA SER A 714 -52.78 -3.80 -12.84
C SER A 714 -53.85 -4.83 -12.45
N ALA A 715 -54.54 -4.55 -11.34
CA ALA A 715 -55.92 -4.91 -10.90
C ALA A 715 -55.87 -5.44 -9.45
N GLY A 716 -56.68 -5.02 -8.49
CA GLY A 716 -57.85 -4.16 -8.46
C GLY A 716 -58.47 -4.25 -7.06
N VAL A 717 -59.29 -3.25 -6.74
CA VAL A 717 -60.07 -3.00 -5.50
C VAL A 717 -59.28 -2.49 -4.30
#